data_AF-A0A961KF85-F1
#
_entry.id   AF-A0A961KF85-F1
#
_cell.length_a   1.000
_cell.length_b   1.000
_cell.length_c   1.000
_cell.angle_alpha   90.00
_cell.angle_beta   90.00
_cell.angle_gamma   90.00
#
_symmetry.space_group_name_H-M   'P 1'
#
loop_
_entity.id
_entity.type
_entity.pdbx_description
1 polymer ?
#
loop_
_entity_poly.entity_id
_entity_poly.type
_entity_poly.pdbx_seq_one_letter_code
_entity_poly.pdbx_strand_id
1 'polypeptide(L)'
;MHPFATAQGARFHCRADFRTDAVLNLNFFDSDRAQIPFHLSLRRDERLAVVNRRDAQGWRREIRIPVAFEPRSIPVEIHFSGAAVDLWVDGAHLGRFDAMPRPSREGRMFLRRGFPDLKKIAWLDIHGQLEPDSALFDSLETREIGHRGMQLTDHLSVTLRGLTPSQARGAVLMVPGLDAPVPTTVRSLPFLQADGTAEQEVSALLPGRIWAGGESALPLSMTDAAGEVLGTMTLERAALGARVAMLAAAGGLVSDDRAALQAIEHVRNAGLLDSLPDDARVALFAAAARFRLGDYLAEGSAPEPPPAVPDHDPEALPAAAAERFSGRMRAEPQADPVASLKAELAGLPDTEARQSLVRRVTEWFCLTGRMADLMVLRRVFALPLPPAPAPGDLWMISVQLPVLLDARQTWPMVEGMRRLVGVSQAWVSTPPLAAVVIALAQARPADDGWITPAGHRTEGIVAFLDFLDARAASYWERTPCRMLIAAMVALLRVSDTLPLDLRERVQWRAIAIYSLSPSFWDALSAIPDEGLPWRLRVLRQGFADLRALIEDDGPRDEAWHSRAGTTLQLFETVGAVGLDRFRREMFAPSGLPQSDTTRGLGLGLDPGEAALRRLAWPLSEGPIDSPALTDGLARANPQVHSAPLRDHARAMLRAARAVLAGPGQGDVAALANALPTLMSDLPRYLGLTLGLATARGLLDQSRNAEAETLLSRLVGLSPTLGPPEAWPPLADAHVPAQALQALASAHPRNAWV
;
A
#
# COMPACT_ATOMS: atom_id res chain seq x y z
N MET A 1 -2.77 6.39 6.07
CA MET A 1 -2.13 7.15 7.17
C MET A 1 -1.05 8.07 6.62
N HIS A 2 -1.04 9.33 7.03
CA HIS A 2 -0.17 10.41 6.56
C HIS A 2 0.48 11.11 7.77
N PRO A 3 1.70 11.66 7.68
CA PRO A 3 2.24 12.56 8.69
C PRO A 3 1.34 13.81 8.80
N PHE A 4 1.07 14.27 10.02
CA PHE A 4 0.29 15.48 10.28
C PHE A 4 0.58 16.04 11.67
N ALA A 5 1.40 17.09 11.76
CA ALA A 5 1.70 17.78 13.00
C ALA A 5 0.75 18.97 13.24
N THR A 6 0.24 19.14 14.45
CA THR A 6 -0.67 20.25 14.83
C THR A 6 0.05 21.50 15.37
N ALA A 7 1.38 21.50 15.35
CA ALA A 7 2.17 22.71 15.62
C ALA A 7 1.81 23.82 14.62
N GLN A 8 1.96 25.08 15.03
CA GLN A 8 1.81 26.26 14.15
C GLN A 8 0.47 26.35 13.38
N GLY A 9 -0.64 25.90 13.98
CA GLY A 9 -1.98 26.23 13.49
C GLY A 9 -2.49 25.39 12.32
N ALA A 10 -2.00 24.15 12.19
CA ALA A 10 -2.22 23.28 11.03
C ALA A 10 -3.71 23.14 10.63
N ARG A 11 -3.93 23.13 9.31
CA ARG A 11 -5.23 22.97 8.67
C ARG A 11 -5.26 21.67 7.88
N PHE A 12 -6.36 20.96 8.00
CA PHE A 12 -6.71 19.85 7.14
C PHE A 12 -7.98 20.23 6.36
N HIS A 13 -7.93 20.10 5.03
CA HIS A 13 -9.10 20.23 4.16
C HIS A 13 -9.24 18.92 3.38
N CYS A 14 -10.47 18.44 3.19
CA CYS A 14 -10.74 17.38 2.21
C CYS A 14 -12.16 17.44 1.67
N ARG A 15 -12.49 16.55 0.73
CA ARG A 15 -13.85 16.39 0.23
C ARG A 15 -14.38 14.98 0.53
N ALA A 16 -15.44 14.90 1.31
CA ALA A 16 -16.13 13.65 1.64
C ALA A 16 -17.10 13.30 0.51
N ASP A 17 -16.97 12.10 -0.08
CA ASP A 17 -17.81 11.70 -1.21
C ASP A 17 -18.96 10.79 -0.80
N PHE A 18 -20.12 11.39 -0.56
CA PHE A 18 -21.34 10.68 -0.17
C PHE A 18 -22.17 10.11 -1.34
N ARG A 19 -21.62 10.09 -2.56
CA ARG A 19 -22.24 9.44 -3.73
C ARG A 19 -22.22 7.90 -3.63
N THR A 20 -21.14 7.34 -3.08
CA THR A 20 -20.84 5.88 -3.13
C THR A 20 -20.95 5.17 -1.78
N ASP A 21 -20.77 5.86 -0.66
CA ASP A 21 -20.87 5.34 0.71
C ASP A 21 -21.57 6.38 1.60
N ALA A 22 -21.92 5.99 2.82
CA ALA A 22 -22.52 6.84 3.83
C ALA A 22 -21.49 7.41 4.83
N VAL A 23 -20.24 6.95 4.87
CA VAL A 23 -19.31 7.28 5.98
C VAL A 23 -17.94 7.80 5.51
N LEU A 24 -17.45 8.83 6.20
CA LEU A 24 -16.03 9.23 6.23
C LEU A 24 -15.55 9.33 7.68
N ASN A 25 -14.42 8.71 8.01
CA ASN A 25 -13.76 8.77 9.31
C ASN A 25 -12.34 9.34 9.17
N LEU A 26 -12.00 10.30 10.04
CA LEU A 26 -10.70 10.92 10.17
C LEU A 26 -10.16 10.67 11.58
N ASN A 27 -9.04 9.96 11.69
CA ASN A 27 -8.42 9.57 12.95
C ASN A 27 -7.07 10.28 13.09
N PHE A 28 -7.00 11.30 13.94
CA PHE A 28 -5.76 12.01 14.21
C PHE A 28 -5.06 11.35 15.41
N PHE A 29 -3.91 10.73 15.16
CA PHE A 29 -3.15 9.90 16.09
C PHE A 29 -1.97 10.63 16.73
N ASP A 30 -1.54 10.17 17.92
CA ASP A 30 -0.28 10.58 18.53
C ASP A 30 0.97 10.00 17.82
N SER A 31 2.16 10.50 18.15
CA SER A 31 3.46 10.07 17.58
C SER A 31 3.61 8.55 17.51
N ASP A 32 3.22 7.89 18.60
CA ASP A 32 3.40 6.47 18.86
C ASP A 32 2.25 5.63 18.27
N ARG A 33 1.24 6.30 17.67
CA ARG A 33 0.02 5.74 17.06
C ARG A 33 -0.86 4.91 18.02
N ALA A 34 -0.64 5.06 19.32
CA ALA A 34 -1.38 4.36 20.36
C ALA A 34 -2.76 4.99 20.60
N GLN A 35 -2.84 6.32 20.57
CA GLN A 35 -4.03 7.10 20.91
C GLN A 35 -4.52 7.91 19.73
N ILE A 36 -5.78 8.32 19.78
CA ILE A 36 -6.43 9.18 18.78
C ILE A 36 -6.91 10.44 19.52
N PRO A 37 -6.05 11.46 19.74
CA PRO A 37 -6.44 12.68 20.44
C PRO A 37 -7.65 13.42 19.84
N PHE A 38 -7.89 13.28 18.53
CA PHE A 38 -9.09 13.80 17.86
C PHE A 38 -9.59 12.84 16.76
N HIS A 39 -10.89 12.60 16.73
CA HIS A 39 -11.56 11.78 15.73
C HIS A 39 -12.83 12.48 15.24
N LEU A 40 -13.03 12.49 13.92
CA LEU A 40 -14.28 12.88 13.25
C LEU A 40 -14.84 11.68 12.49
N SER A 41 -16.15 11.45 12.59
CA SER A 41 -16.90 10.49 11.78
C SER A 41 -18.14 11.19 11.22
N LEU A 42 -18.17 11.42 9.91
CA LEU A 42 -19.31 11.98 9.19
C LEU A 42 -20.16 10.82 8.67
N ARG A 43 -21.46 10.82 8.96
CA ARG A 43 -22.36 9.69 8.66
C ARG A 43 -23.66 10.18 8.01
N ARG A 44 -23.76 10.01 6.68
CA ARG A 44 -24.90 10.38 5.83
C ARG A 44 -26.21 9.79 6.32
N ASP A 45 -26.23 8.47 6.50
CA ASP A 45 -27.47 7.73 6.76
C ASP A 45 -27.93 7.85 8.23
N GLU A 46 -27.00 8.03 9.17
CA GLU A 46 -27.32 8.44 10.55
C GLU A 46 -27.66 9.94 10.69
N ARG A 47 -27.45 10.74 9.63
CA ARG A 47 -27.66 12.20 9.59
C ARG A 47 -26.94 12.97 10.71
N LEU A 48 -25.68 12.61 10.97
CA LEU A 48 -24.88 13.23 12.03
C LEU A 48 -23.37 13.19 11.77
N ALA A 49 -22.68 14.17 12.35
CA ALA A 49 -21.25 14.14 12.59
C ALA A 49 -20.98 13.71 14.05
N VAL A 50 -20.04 12.79 14.25
CA VAL A 50 -19.50 12.44 15.57
C VAL A 50 -18.10 13.01 15.72
N VAL A 51 -17.86 13.71 16.82
CA VAL A 51 -16.50 14.02 17.29
C VAL A 51 -16.20 13.24 18.56
N ASN A 52 -15.06 12.56 18.60
CA ASN A 52 -14.65 11.73 19.73
C ASN A 52 -13.12 11.73 19.89
N ARG A 53 -12.61 10.96 20.87
CA ARG A 53 -11.19 10.65 21.04
C ARG A 53 -11.02 9.23 21.58
N ARG A 54 -9.86 8.61 21.33
CA ARG A 54 -9.42 7.34 21.91
C ARG A 54 -8.16 7.59 22.72
N ASP A 55 -8.14 7.17 23.98
CA ASP A 55 -6.91 7.19 24.79
C ASP A 55 -6.62 5.76 25.31
N ALA A 56 -5.62 5.58 26.19
CA ALA A 56 -5.19 4.25 26.65
C ALA A 56 -6.30 3.40 27.32
N GLN A 57 -7.44 4.00 27.70
CA GLN A 57 -8.63 3.29 28.21
C GLN A 57 -9.70 3.05 27.13
N GLY A 58 -9.36 3.19 25.85
CA GLY A 58 -10.26 3.00 24.71
C GLY A 58 -11.01 4.27 24.29
N TRP A 59 -12.11 4.06 23.56
CA TRP A 59 -12.96 5.14 23.06
C TRP A 59 -13.69 5.87 24.19
N ARG A 60 -13.85 7.18 24.04
CA ARG A 60 -14.62 8.01 24.96
C ARG A 60 -16.05 8.23 24.46
N ARG A 61 -16.85 8.97 25.23
CA ARG A 61 -18.24 9.28 24.86
C ARG A 61 -18.26 10.23 23.67
N GLU A 62 -18.91 9.79 22.60
CA GLU A 62 -19.20 10.57 21.40
C GLU A 62 -19.88 11.92 21.71
N ILE A 63 -19.43 12.97 21.01
CA ILE A 63 -20.19 14.21 20.81
C ILE A 63 -20.89 14.06 19.46
N ARG A 64 -22.23 13.99 19.46
CA ARG A 64 -23.04 13.85 18.24
C ARG A 64 -23.63 15.21 17.84
N ILE A 65 -23.48 15.58 16.58
CA ILE A 65 -23.96 16.84 16.00
C ILE A 65 -24.88 16.48 14.82
N PRO A 66 -26.18 16.78 14.87
CA PRO A 66 -27.09 16.51 13.75
C PRO A 66 -26.69 17.30 12.50
N VAL A 67 -26.48 16.61 11.38
CA VAL A 67 -26.13 17.20 10.09
C VAL A 67 -26.77 16.35 8.99
N ALA A 68 -27.66 16.92 8.19
CA ALA A 68 -28.20 16.24 7.02
C ALA A 68 -27.18 16.34 5.88
N PHE A 69 -26.80 15.20 5.31
CA PHE A 69 -25.86 15.13 4.19
C PHE A 69 -26.58 14.66 2.93
N GLU A 70 -26.38 15.38 1.83
CA GLU A 70 -26.85 14.98 0.50
C GLU A 70 -25.88 13.96 -0.12
N PRO A 71 -26.32 13.10 -1.06
CA PRO A 71 -25.47 12.12 -1.75
C PRO A 71 -24.59 12.78 -2.83
N ARG A 72 -23.72 13.70 -2.41
CA ARG A 72 -22.75 14.43 -3.25
C ARG A 72 -21.40 14.53 -2.53
N SER A 73 -20.38 14.97 -3.26
CA SER A 73 -19.12 15.39 -2.66
C SER A 73 -19.26 16.74 -1.94
N ILE A 74 -18.81 16.82 -0.67
CA ILE A 74 -18.87 18.03 0.17
C ILE A 74 -17.50 18.35 0.78
N PRO A 75 -17.13 19.64 0.92
CA PRO A 75 -15.89 20.02 1.60
C PRO A 75 -15.96 19.84 3.12
N VAL A 76 -14.82 19.51 3.73
CA VAL A 76 -14.60 19.34 5.16
C VAL A 76 -13.35 20.12 5.54
N GLU A 77 -13.42 21.00 6.52
CA GLU A 77 -12.30 21.83 6.98
C GLU A 77 -12.12 21.71 8.49
N ILE A 78 -10.88 21.48 8.91
CA ILE A 78 -10.49 21.25 10.29
C ILE A 78 -9.27 22.12 10.59
N HIS A 79 -9.42 23.11 11.47
CA HIS A 79 -8.35 24.01 11.87
C HIS A 79 -7.89 23.67 13.28
N PHE A 80 -6.63 23.23 13.43
CA PHE A 80 -6.02 22.88 14.70
C PHE A 80 -5.21 24.05 15.24
N SER A 81 -5.73 24.73 16.26
CA SER A 81 -4.88 25.52 17.17
C SER A 81 -4.35 24.60 18.28
N GLY A 82 -3.16 24.90 18.84
CA GLY A 82 -2.57 24.11 19.92
C GLY A 82 -3.42 24.01 21.21
N ALA A 83 -4.53 24.75 21.29
CA ALA A 83 -5.48 24.75 22.40
C ALA A 83 -6.94 24.41 22.01
N ALA A 84 -7.26 24.20 20.73
CA ALA A 84 -8.62 23.86 20.26
C ALA A 84 -8.66 23.45 18.78
N VAL A 85 -9.62 22.61 18.40
CA VAL A 85 -9.99 22.36 17.00
C VAL A 85 -11.27 23.11 16.64
N ASP A 86 -11.30 23.78 15.50
CA ASP A 86 -12.53 24.32 14.89
C ASP A 86 -12.88 23.49 13.62
N LEU A 87 -14.17 23.22 13.40
CA LEU A 87 -14.66 22.28 12.37
C LEU A 87 -15.76 22.89 11.50
N TRP A 88 -15.60 22.81 10.18
CA TRP A 88 -16.61 23.15 9.18
C TRP A 88 -16.87 21.96 8.25
N VAL A 89 -18.12 21.80 7.81
CA VAL A 89 -18.52 20.83 6.79
C VAL A 89 -19.56 21.47 5.87
N ASP A 90 -19.38 21.35 4.56
CA ASP A 90 -20.19 22.05 3.53
C ASP A 90 -20.29 23.57 3.77
N GLY A 91 -19.21 24.18 4.28
CA GLY A 91 -19.14 25.58 4.70
C GLY A 91 -19.79 25.89 6.07
N ALA A 92 -20.63 25.01 6.61
CA ALA A 92 -21.28 25.20 7.90
C ALA A 92 -20.31 24.89 9.07
N HIS A 93 -20.11 25.86 9.96
CA HIS A 93 -19.30 25.68 11.17
C HIS A 93 -20.04 24.78 12.19
N LEU A 94 -19.58 23.52 12.33
CA LEU A 94 -20.14 22.55 13.27
C LEU A 94 -19.66 22.78 14.71
N GLY A 95 -18.54 23.49 14.89
CA GLY A 95 -18.17 24.12 16.16
C GLY A 95 -16.73 23.88 16.61
N ARG A 96 -16.46 24.40 17.81
CA ARG A 96 -15.15 24.40 18.47
C ARG A 96 -15.03 23.30 19.53
N PHE A 97 -13.84 22.72 19.61
CA PHE A 97 -13.47 21.61 20.48
C PHE A 97 -12.17 21.97 21.23
N ASP A 98 -12.33 22.73 22.32
CA ASP A 98 -11.22 23.22 23.12
C ASP A 98 -10.48 22.08 23.86
N ALA A 99 -9.18 22.28 24.12
CA ALA A 99 -8.32 21.27 24.75
C ALA A 99 -8.70 21.02 26.22
N MET A 100 -9.10 22.09 26.92
CA MET A 100 -9.59 22.02 28.30
C MET A 100 -11.12 21.93 28.33
N PRO A 101 -11.71 21.24 29.34
CA PRO A 101 -13.16 21.28 29.55
C PRO A 101 -13.67 22.71 29.80
N ARG A 102 -14.84 23.04 29.26
CA ARG A 102 -15.44 24.38 29.34
C ARG A 102 -16.90 24.33 29.80
N PRO A 103 -17.44 25.40 30.41
CA PRO A 103 -18.86 25.46 30.78
C PRO A 103 -19.80 25.20 29.59
N SER A 104 -20.84 24.38 29.81
CA SER A 104 -21.97 24.17 28.89
C SER A 104 -23.20 23.67 29.66
N ARG A 105 -24.38 24.24 29.37
CA ARG A 105 -25.66 23.83 29.98
C ARG A 105 -26.07 22.39 29.62
N GLU A 106 -25.57 21.86 28.50
CA GLU A 106 -25.81 20.50 28.01
C GLU A 106 -24.79 19.48 28.56
N GLY A 107 -23.76 19.96 29.25
CA GLY A 107 -22.67 19.14 29.78
C GLY A 107 -23.02 18.43 31.09
N ARG A 108 -22.50 17.21 31.29
CA ARG A 108 -22.54 16.55 32.62
C ARG A 108 -21.76 17.41 33.61
N MET A 109 -22.38 17.74 34.76
CA MET A 109 -21.85 18.71 35.74
C MET A 109 -21.58 20.10 35.11
N PHE A 110 -22.41 20.51 34.14
CA PHE A 110 -22.31 21.77 33.41
C PHE A 110 -20.99 21.98 32.62
N LEU A 111 -20.29 20.90 32.24
CA LEU A 111 -19.03 20.96 31.48
C LEU A 111 -19.11 20.18 30.15
N ARG A 112 -18.75 20.85 29.04
CA ARG A 112 -18.40 20.22 27.76
C ARG A 112 -16.96 19.70 27.88
N ARG A 113 -16.74 18.44 27.47
CA ARG A 113 -15.44 17.75 27.54
C ARG A 113 -14.43 18.38 26.58
N GLY A 114 -13.18 18.49 27.02
CA GLY A 114 -12.04 18.93 26.21
C GLY A 114 -11.15 17.80 25.66
N PHE A 115 -10.24 18.20 24.78
CA PHE A 115 -9.32 17.37 24.02
C PHE A 115 -7.85 17.72 24.37
N PRO A 116 -7.32 17.25 25.52
CA PRO A 116 -6.08 17.80 26.10
C PRO A 116 -4.81 17.49 25.31
N ASP A 117 -4.83 16.44 24.48
CA ASP A 117 -3.66 15.91 23.77
C ASP A 117 -3.58 16.37 22.29
N LEU A 118 -4.35 17.37 21.87
CA LEU A 118 -4.34 17.87 20.48
C LEU A 118 -2.94 18.23 19.97
N LYS A 119 -2.07 18.76 20.83
CA LYS A 119 -0.67 19.12 20.53
C LYS A 119 0.27 17.91 20.33
N LYS A 120 -0.20 16.68 20.58
CA LYS A 120 0.56 15.43 20.36
C LYS A 120 0.24 14.78 19.02
N ILE A 121 -0.74 15.30 18.28
CA ILE A 121 -1.13 14.76 16.98
C ILE A 121 0.07 14.87 16.02
N ALA A 122 0.44 13.73 15.45
CA ALA A 122 1.58 13.57 14.53
C ALA A 122 1.22 12.78 13.26
N TRP A 123 0.06 12.11 13.23
CA TRP A 123 -0.42 11.37 12.06
C TRP A 123 -1.93 11.56 11.86
N LEU A 124 -2.40 11.50 10.62
CA LEU A 124 -3.82 11.33 10.26
C LEU A 124 -4.03 10.00 9.54
N ASP A 125 -5.11 9.30 9.84
CA ASP A 125 -5.58 8.15 9.07
C ASP A 125 -7.04 8.33 8.61
N ILE A 126 -7.31 8.00 7.36
CA ILE A 126 -8.58 8.27 6.66
C ILE A 126 -9.23 6.95 6.25
N HIS A 127 -10.50 6.75 6.60
CA HIS A 127 -11.27 5.53 6.31
C HIS A 127 -12.67 5.88 5.83
N GLY A 128 -13.19 5.20 4.81
CA GLY A 128 -14.44 5.59 4.14
C GLY A 128 -14.18 6.47 2.92
N GLN A 129 -15.22 7.06 2.32
CA GLN A 129 -15.11 7.68 1.00
C GLN A 129 -14.62 9.13 1.03
N LEU A 130 -13.42 9.29 0.48
CA LEU A 130 -12.73 10.52 0.21
C LEU A 130 -12.72 10.73 -1.31
N GLU A 131 -13.04 11.93 -1.80
CA GLU A 131 -12.84 12.24 -3.22
C GLU A 131 -11.32 12.20 -3.52
N PRO A 132 -10.85 11.48 -4.57
CA PRO A 132 -9.42 11.33 -4.85
C PRO A 132 -8.69 12.68 -4.93
N ASP A 133 -7.45 12.69 -4.42
CA ASP A 133 -6.55 13.84 -4.36
C ASP A 133 -7.09 15.11 -3.65
N SER A 134 -8.27 15.03 -2.99
CA SER A 134 -8.88 16.18 -2.31
C SER A 134 -8.28 16.53 -0.95
N ALA A 135 -7.47 15.64 -0.35
CA ALA A 135 -6.91 15.84 0.98
C ALA A 135 -5.68 16.77 0.97
N LEU A 136 -5.77 17.87 1.72
CA LEU A 136 -4.73 18.89 1.90
C LEU A 136 -4.25 18.96 3.34
N PHE A 137 -2.97 19.29 3.48
CA PHE A 137 -2.29 19.53 4.74
C PHE A 137 -1.55 20.87 4.62
N ASP A 138 -1.82 21.83 5.52
CA ASP A 138 -1.39 23.23 5.40
C ASP A 138 -1.00 23.77 6.80
N SER A 139 0.29 23.98 7.04
CA SER A 139 0.80 24.72 8.21
C SER A 139 0.81 26.23 7.92
N LEU A 140 0.63 27.09 8.91
CA LEU A 140 0.27 28.50 8.64
C LEU A 140 1.32 29.32 7.85
N GLU A 141 2.58 28.89 7.76
CA GLU A 141 3.58 29.56 6.92
C GLU A 141 3.19 29.62 5.42
N THR A 142 2.34 28.70 4.92
CA THR A 142 1.93 28.70 3.49
C THR A 142 0.69 29.55 3.16
N ARG A 143 0.09 30.27 4.12
CA ARG A 143 -1.19 30.97 3.90
C ARG A 143 -1.26 32.45 4.27
N GLU A 144 -0.24 33.01 4.90
CA GLU A 144 -0.08 34.47 4.97
C GLU A 144 0.88 34.94 3.86
N ILE A 145 0.56 36.11 3.29
CA ILE A 145 1.18 36.73 2.10
C ILE A 145 0.89 36.01 0.77
N GLY A 146 0.30 36.74 -0.19
CA GLY A 146 0.04 36.30 -1.56
C GLY A 146 1.28 36.27 -2.46
N HIS A 147 2.35 35.59 -2.04
CA HIS A 147 3.60 35.48 -2.80
C HIS A 147 3.44 34.55 -4.01
N ARG A 148 3.10 35.14 -5.17
CA ARG A 148 3.43 34.56 -6.48
C ARG A 148 4.95 34.59 -6.67
N GLY A 149 5.62 33.49 -6.35
CA GLY A 149 7.08 33.36 -6.43
C GLY A 149 7.55 31.97 -6.06
N MET A 150 8.83 31.70 -6.32
CA MET A 150 9.46 30.43 -5.95
C MET A 150 9.79 30.40 -4.45
N GLN A 151 9.57 29.26 -3.81
CA GLN A 151 9.79 29.06 -2.36
C GLN A 151 10.65 27.81 -2.11
N LEU A 152 11.48 27.84 -1.05
CA LEU A 152 12.23 26.66 -0.60
C LEU A 152 11.49 26.00 0.57
N THR A 153 11.12 24.74 0.38
CA THR A 153 10.44 23.90 1.38
C THR A 153 11.41 23.26 2.38
N ASP A 154 10.86 22.75 3.48
CA ASP A 154 11.59 22.01 4.52
C ASP A 154 12.28 20.73 4.03
N HIS A 155 11.79 20.11 2.94
CA HIS A 155 12.47 19.00 2.27
C HIS A 155 13.54 19.46 1.25
N LEU A 156 13.94 20.74 1.30
CA LEU A 156 14.85 21.43 0.38
C LEU A 156 14.45 21.36 -1.11
N SER A 157 13.18 21.05 -1.39
CA SER A 157 12.60 21.20 -2.74
C SER A 157 12.19 22.65 -2.98
N VAL A 158 12.41 23.16 -4.19
CA VAL A 158 11.90 24.45 -4.64
C VAL A 158 10.54 24.28 -5.31
N THR A 159 9.54 25.01 -4.82
CA THR A 159 8.17 24.99 -5.34
C THR A 159 7.80 26.31 -6.01
N LEU A 160 6.90 26.26 -7.00
CA LEU A 160 6.23 27.42 -7.59
C LEU A 160 4.74 27.10 -7.80
N ARG A 161 3.88 28.02 -7.36
CA ARG A 161 2.40 27.94 -7.43
C ARG A 161 1.82 28.96 -8.40
N GLY A 162 0.50 28.95 -8.60
CA GLY A 162 -0.19 29.88 -9.49
C GLY A 162 -0.09 29.55 -10.98
N LEU A 163 0.35 28.35 -11.36
CA LEU A 163 0.59 27.98 -12.76
C LEU A 163 -0.65 27.36 -13.42
N THR A 164 -0.79 27.57 -14.72
CA THR A 164 -1.82 26.89 -15.54
C THR A 164 -1.35 25.48 -15.95
N PRO A 165 -2.27 24.58 -16.36
CA PRO A 165 -1.95 23.23 -16.86
C PRO A 165 -1.07 23.18 -18.13
N SER A 166 -0.89 24.29 -18.85
CA SER A 166 0.08 24.44 -19.93
C SER A 166 1.46 24.82 -19.40
N GLN A 167 1.55 25.86 -18.57
CA GLN A 167 2.82 26.35 -18.00
C GLN A 167 3.54 25.28 -17.14
N ALA A 168 2.79 24.52 -16.33
CA ALA A 168 3.37 23.47 -15.51
C ALA A 168 3.88 22.26 -16.32
N ARG A 169 3.40 22.06 -17.55
CA ARG A 169 3.68 20.86 -18.35
C ARG A 169 5.09 20.93 -18.95
N GLY A 170 5.99 20.11 -18.41
CA GLY A 170 7.39 20.09 -18.84
C GLY A 170 8.21 21.24 -18.27
N ALA A 171 7.75 21.88 -17.20
CA ALA A 171 8.53 22.87 -16.47
C ALA A 171 9.78 22.24 -15.84
N VAL A 172 10.88 22.99 -15.84
CA VAL A 172 12.17 22.57 -15.27
C VAL A 172 12.81 23.69 -14.46
N LEU A 173 13.64 23.32 -13.49
CA LEU A 173 14.41 24.27 -12.69
C LEU A 173 15.84 24.37 -13.24
N MET A 174 16.17 25.55 -13.76
CA MET A 174 17.54 25.90 -14.14
C MET A 174 18.35 26.26 -12.91
N VAL A 175 19.56 25.71 -12.80
CA VAL A 175 20.53 26.00 -11.73
C VAL A 175 21.90 26.25 -12.37
N PRO A 176 22.59 27.37 -12.06
CA PRO A 176 23.96 27.61 -12.50
C PRO A 176 24.89 26.48 -12.09
N GLY A 177 25.83 26.11 -12.97
CA GLY A 177 26.81 25.05 -12.71
C GLY A 177 26.29 23.61 -12.83
N LEU A 178 25.06 23.38 -13.28
CA LEU A 178 24.58 22.05 -13.69
C LEU A 178 24.49 21.94 -15.22
N ASP A 179 25.05 20.87 -15.80
CA ASP A 179 25.00 20.58 -17.24
C ASP A 179 23.59 20.25 -17.77
N ALA A 180 22.67 19.91 -16.86
CA ALA A 180 21.29 19.54 -17.17
C ALA A 180 20.33 20.16 -16.13
N PRO A 181 19.13 20.60 -16.55
CA PRO A 181 18.16 21.20 -15.64
C PRO A 181 17.56 20.17 -14.69
N VAL A 182 17.13 20.62 -13.51
CA VAL A 182 16.49 19.75 -12.52
C VAL A 182 15.01 19.55 -12.90
N PRO A 183 14.54 18.29 -13.07
CA PRO A 183 13.16 18.03 -13.46
C PRO A 183 12.17 18.37 -12.34
N THR A 184 10.99 18.87 -12.71
CA THR A 184 9.90 19.10 -11.74
C THR A 184 8.91 17.94 -11.69
N THR A 185 8.24 17.78 -10.56
CA THR A 185 6.96 17.06 -10.46
C THR A 185 5.82 18.06 -10.44
N VAL A 186 4.81 17.86 -11.29
CA VAL A 186 3.59 18.66 -11.35
C VAL A 186 2.55 18.15 -10.33
N ARG A 187 1.86 19.07 -9.65
CA ARG A 187 0.77 18.78 -8.72
C ARG A 187 -0.41 19.73 -8.96
N SER A 188 -1.58 19.20 -9.29
CA SER A 188 -2.83 19.96 -9.23
C SER A 188 -3.12 20.37 -7.80
N LEU A 189 -3.41 21.65 -7.58
CA LEU A 189 -4.01 22.20 -6.37
C LEU A 189 -5.53 22.33 -6.59
N PRO A 190 -6.36 22.16 -5.56
CA PRO A 190 -7.82 22.28 -5.67
C PRO A 190 -8.31 23.74 -5.64
N PHE A 191 -7.42 24.71 -5.90
CA PHE A 191 -7.78 26.10 -6.14
C PHE A 191 -8.10 26.29 -7.63
N LEU A 192 -9.17 27.00 -7.94
CA LEU A 192 -9.50 27.35 -9.33
C LEU A 192 -8.88 28.70 -9.68
N GLN A 193 -8.22 28.75 -10.84
CA GLN A 193 -7.80 30.00 -11.47
C GLN A 193 -9.01 30.77 -12.01
N ALA A 194 -8.79 32.02 -12.44
CA ALA A 194 -9.84 32.89 -12.96
C ALA A 194 -10.50 32.39 -14.27
N ASP A 195 -9.89 31.43 -14.95
CA ASP A 195 -10.42 30.74 -16.13
C ASP A 195 -11.21 29.45 -15.79
N GLY A 196 -11.31 29.09 -14.51
CA GLY A 196 -11.95 27.86 -14.03
C GLY A 196 -11.08 26.61 -14.10
N THR A 197 -9.80 26.70 -14.48
CA THR A 197 -8.87 25.57 -14.44
C THR A 197 -8.29 25.35 -13.03
N ALA A 198 -7.92 24.11 -12.71
CA ALA A 198 -7.23 23.81 -11.46
C ALA A 198 -5.79 24.36 -11.48
N GLU A 199 -5.47 25.20 -10.50
CA GLU A 199 -4.12 25.75 -10.30
C GLU A 199 -3.10 24.63 -10.16
N GLN A 200 -1.92 24.81 -10.75
CA GLN A 200 -0.82 23.86 -10.68
C GLN A 200 0.31 24.41 -9.80
N GLU A 201 0.90 23.50 -9.02
CA GLU A 201 2.21 23.66 -8.41
C GLU A 201 3.23 22.81 -9.20
N VAL A 202 4.45 23.32 -9.36
CA VAL A 202 5.61 22.52 -9.77
C VAL A 202 6.62 22.50 -8.64
N SER A 203 7.25 21.34 -8.44
CA SER A 203 8.24 21.12 -7.37
C SER A 203 9.48 20.42 -7.91
N ALA A 204 10.66 21.01 -7.69
CA ALA A 204 11.95 20.43 -8.05
C ALA A 204 12.76 20.14 -6.78
N LEU A 205 13.23 18.90 -6.61
CA LEU A 205 14.14 18.55 -5.52
C LEU A 205 15.55 19.02 -5.87
N LEU A 206 16.10 19.96 -5.10
CA LEU A 206 17.49 20.39 -5.28
C LEU A 206 18.42 19.25 -4.83
N PRO A 207 19.47 18.91 -5.61
CA PRO A 207 20.54 18.07 -5.11
C PRO A 207 21.59 18.93 -4.38
N GLY A 208 22.24 18.40 -3.36
CA GLY A 208 23.26 19.09 -2.58
C GLY A 208 24.43 19.59 -3.44
N ARG A 209 24.78 18.85 -4.50
CA ARG A 209 25.90 19.18 -5.42
C ARG A 209 25.83 20.54 -6.12
N ILE A 210 24.68 21.26 -6.09
CA ILE A 210 24.59 22.63 -6.64
C ILE A 210 25.61 23.60 -6.01
N TRP A 211 26.06 23.31 -4.79
CA TRP A 211 27.03 24.12 -4.07
C TRP A 211 28.49 23.86 -4.46
N ALA A 212 28.78 22.84 -5.27
CA ALA A 212 30.14 22.45 -5.64
C ALA A 212 30.93 23.52 -6.42
N GLY A 213 30.24 24.49 -7.06
CA GLY A 213 30.86 25.66 -7.68
C GLY A 213 31.42 26.69 -6.70
N GLY A 214 31.17 26.54 -5.39
CA GLY A 214 31.73 27.43 -4.36
C GLY A 214 30.99 28.76 -4.16
N GLU A 215 29.94 29.05 -4.93
CA GLU A 215 29.16 30.29 -4.85
C GLU A 215 28.39 30.44 -3.52
N SER A 216 28.32 31.67 -2.99
CA SER A 216 27.61 31.98 -1.74
C SER A 216 26.10 32.16 -1.90
N ALA A 217 25.63 32.43 -3.12
CA ALA A 217 24.23 32.59 -3.46
C ALA A 217 23.99 32.16 -4.91
N LEU A 218 23.00 31.28 -5.13
CA LEU A 218 22.69 30.68 -6.43
C LEU A 218 21.39 31.29 -6.99
N PRO A 219 21.40 32.01 -8.13
CA PRO A 219 20.18 32.44 -8.80
C PRO A 219 19.53 31.27 -9.53
N LEU A 220 18.34 30.86 -9.08
CA LEU A 220 17.55 29.76 -9.64
C LEU A 220 16.39 30.33 -10.47
N SER A 221 16.08 29.71 -11.61
CA SER A 221 14.92 30.10 -12.43
C SER A 221 14.10 28.89 -12.89
N MET A 222 12.80 28.93 -12.64
CA MET A 222 11.85 27.95 -13.15
C MET A 222 11.43 28.36 -14.56
N THR A 223 11.59 27.48 -15.55
CA THR A 223 11.18 27.72 -16.95
C THR A 223 10.16 26.70 -17.42
N ASP A 224 9.28 27.08 -18.34
CA ASP A 224 8.36 26.14 -18.99
C ASP A 224 9.01 25.37 -20.15
N ALA A 225 8.23 24.54 -20.85
CA ALA A 225 8.69 23.76 -22.00
C ALA A 225 9.01 24.57 -23.27
N ALA A 226 8.69 25.87 -23.31
CA ALA A 226 9.11 26.81 -24.36
C ALA A 226 10.38 27.57 -23.97
N GLY A 227 10.79 27.52 -22.70
CA GLY A 227 11.92 28.25 -22.13
C GLY A 227 11.54 29.57 -21.47
N GLU A 228 10.25 29.90 -21.36
CA GLU A 228 9.78 31.13 -20.73
C GLU A 228 9.90 31.04 -19.20
N VAL A 229 10.35 32.12 -18.56
CA VAL A 229 10.63 32.15 -17.12
C VAL A 229 9.33 32.29 -16.33
N LEU A 230 8.92 31.21 -15.67
CA LEU A 230 7.76 31.13 -14.79
C LEU A 230 8.02 31.80 -13.43
N GLY A 231 9.27 31.82 -12.99
CA GLY A 231 9.68 32.44 -11.72
C GLY A 231 11.18 32.41 -11.51
N THR A 232 11.65 33.19 -10.52
CA THR A 232 13.04 33.21 -10.07
C THR A 232 13.12 33.21 -8.54
N MET A 233 14.23 32.71 -7.99
CA MET A 233 14.61 32.84 -6.58
C MET A 233 16.13 32.95 -6.48
N THR A 234 16.66 33.62 -5.46
CA THR A 234 18.07 33.47 -5.08
C THR A 234 18.14 32.59 -3.84
N LEU A 235 18.90 31.50 -3.91
CA LEU A 235 19.16 30.62 -2.78
C LEU A 235 20.51 30.99 -2.15
N GLU A 236 20.49 31.60 -0.96
CA GLU A 236 21.70 31.95 -0.23
C GLU A 236 22.18 30.81 0.67
N ARG A 237 23.50 30.61 0.74
CA ARG A 237 24.10 29.55 1.57
C ARG A 237 23.84 29.78 3.07
N ALA A 238 23.82 31.03 3.51
CA ALA A 238 23.47 31.39 4.88
C ALA A 238 22.00 31.05 5.22
N ALA A 239 21.07 31.32 4.29
CA ALA A 239 19.66 30.98 4.46
C ALA A 239 19.42 29.45 4.51
N LEU A 240 20.19 28.67 3.73
CA LEU A 240 20.20 27.22 3.82
C LEU A 240 20.67 26.72 5.21
N GLY A 241 21.75 27.29 5.75
CA GLY A 241 22.22 26.96 7.10
C GLY A 241 21.16 27.28 8.17
N ALA A 242 20.51 28.45 8.07
CA ALA A 242 19.42 28.85 8.97
C ALA A 242 18.20 27.90 8.87
N ARG A 243 17.78 27.49 7.66
CA ARG A 243 16.70 26.53 7.46
C ARG A 243 17.04 25.16 8.07
N VAL A 244 18.28 24.67 7.93
CA VAL A 244 18.72 23.41 8.59
C VAL A 244 18.70 23.53 10.12
N ALA A 245 19.12 24.67 10.68
CA ALA A 245 19.03 24.91 12.13
C ALA A 245 17.56 24.94 12.62
N MET A 246 16.65 25.57 11.87
CA MET A 246 15.21 25.52 12.15
C MET A 246 14.65 24.09 12.11
N LEU A 247 15.04 23.29 11.10
CA LEU A 247 14.64 21.89 10.96
C LEU A 247 15.14 21.01 12.11
N ALA A 248 16.35 21.27 12.61
CA ALA A 248 16.87 20.61 13.81
C ALA A 248 16.06 20.98 15.07
N ALA A 249 15.86 22.27 15.32
CA ALA A 249 15.13 22.78 16.47
C ALA A 249 13.65 22.35 16.49
N ALA A 250 13.03 22.18 15.32
CA ALA A 250 11.68 21.64 15.17
C ALA A 250 11.58 20.10 15.29
N GLY A 251 12.72 19.39 15.39
CA GLY A 251 12.79 17.92 15.40
C GLY A 251 12.64 17.25 14.03
N GLY A 252 12.55 18.02 12.95
CA GLY A 252 12.33 17.54 11.58
C GLY A 252 13.36 16.51 11.11
N LEU A 253 14.64 16.68 11.48
CA LEU A 253 15.73 15.74 11.14
C LEU A 253 15.55 14.34 11.79
N VAL A 254 14.72 14.23 12.82
CA VAL A 254 14.36 12.96 13.48
C VAL A 254 13.08 12.38 12.90
N SER A 255 12.07 13.21 12.61
CA SER A 255 10.74 12.76 12.17
C SER A 255 10.56 12.59 10.66
N ASP A 256 11.39 13.23 9.83
CA ASP A 256 11.33 13.15 8.36
C ASP A 256 12.67 12.72 7.77
N ASP A 257 12.70 11.51 7.21
CA ASP A 257 13.86 10.92 6.54
C ASP A 257 14.27 11.71 5.30
N ARG A 258 13.33 12.35 4.60
CA ARG A 258 13.62 13.12 3.37
C ARG A 258 14.32 14.43 3.71
N ALA A 259 13.77 15.23 4.62
CA ALA A 259 14.43 16.44 5.10
C ALA A 259 15.79 16.12 5.75
N ALA A 260 15.90 15.03 6.50
CA ALA A 260 17.15 14.59 7.11
C ALA A 260 18.24 14.26 6.07
N LEU A 261 17.94 13.39 5.09
CA LEU A 261 18.89 13.04 4.03
C LEU A 261 19.28 14.25 3.18
N GLN A 262 18.33 15.13 2.88
CA GLN A 262 18.60 16.35 2.12
C GLN A 262 19.44 17.37 2.90
N ALA A 263 19.20 17.54 4.20
CA ALA A 263 20.04 18.37 5.05
C ALA A 263 21.49 17.84 5.10
N ILE A 264 21.68 16.52 5.20
CA ILE A 264 23.01 15.89 5.17
C ILE A 264 23.72 16.15 3.84
N GLU A 265 23.04 15.92 2.71
CA GLU A 265 23.60 16.16 1.37
C GLU A 265 23.97 17.65 1.17
N HIS A 266 23.07 18.55 1.55
CA HIS A 266 23.26 19.99 1.37
C HIS A 266 24.34 20.58 2.30
N VAL A 267 24.39 20.19 3.58
CA VAL A 267 25.38 20.73 4.52
C VAL A 267 26.79 20.32 4.15
N ARG A 268 27.00 19.07 3.71
CA ARG A 268 28.29 18.58 3.20
C ARG A 268 28.73 19.39 1.97
N ASN A 269 27.93 19.40 0.91
CA ASN A 269 28.31 20.03 -0.36
C ASN A 269 28.44 21.56 -0.25
N ALA A 270 27.74 22.21 0.68
CA ALA A 270 27.87 23.64 0.95
C ALA A 270 29.05 24.00 1.89
N GLY A 271 29.68 23.02 2.55
CA GLY A 271 30.68 23.28 3.59
C GLY A 271 30.10 24.03 4.80
N LEU A 272 28.84 23.76 5.15
CA LEU A 272 28.11 24.49 6.19
C LEU A 272 28.32 23.93 7.60
N LEU A 273 28.93 22.75 7.76
CA LEU A 273 28.94 21.99 9.01
C LEU A 273 29.45 22.80 10.22
N ASP A 274 30.57 23.51 10.06
CA ASP A 274 31.19 24.33 11.12
C ASP A 274 30.47 25.66 11.38
N SER A 275 29.54 26.05 10.50
CA SER A 275 28.73 27.26 10.63
C SER A 275 27.34 27.03 11.24
N LEU A 276 26.96 25.77 11.42
CA LEU A 276 25.71 25.40 12.09
C LEU A 276 25.84 25.52 13.63
N PRO A 277 24.78 25.92 14.34
CA PRO A 277 24.69 25.82 15.80
C PRO A 277 24.99 24.41 16.32
N ASP A 278 25.52 24.30 17.55
CA ASP A 278 25.92 23.01 18.14
C ASP A 278 24.76 22.00 18.27
N ASP A 279 23.55 22.47 18.61
CA ASP A 279 22.34 21.64 18.68
C ASP A 279 21.92 21.16 17.28
N ALA A 280 21.99 22.04 16.27
CA ALA A 280 21.75 21.67 14.88
C ALA A 280 22.79 20.65 14.36
N ARG A 281 24.07 20.81 14.73
CA ARG A 281 25.14 19.84 14.42
C ARG A 281 24.89 18.49 15.09
N VAL A 282 24.54 18.46 16.37
CA VAL A 282 24.22 17.22 17.10
C VAL A 282 23.02 16.50 16.48
N ALA A 283 21.94 17.23 16.16
CA ALA A 283 20.78 16.66 15.49
C ALA A 283 21.10 16.11 14.09
N LEU A 284 21.94 16.82 13.32
CA LEU A 284 22.38 16.39 11.99
C LEU A 284 23.30 15.18 12.03
N PHE A 285 24.23 15.10 13.01
CA PHE A 285 25.06 13.91 13.22
C PHE A 285 24.24 12.70 13.72
N ALA A 286 23.24 12.90 14.57
CA ALA A 286 22.32 11.83 14.98
C ALA A 286 21.50 11.31 13.78
N ALA A 287 21.03 12.20 12.90
CA ALA A 287 20.39 11.83 11.65
C ALA A 287 21.36 11.10 10.69
N ALA A 288 22.60 11.58 10.57
CA ALA A 288 23.62 10.92 9.75
C ALA A 288 23.97 9.51 10.26
N ALA A 289 24.10 9.33 11.58
CA ALA A 289 24.29 8.01 12.20
C ALA A 289 23.13 7.06 11.90
N ARG A 290 21.87 7.54 11.97
CA ARG A 290 20.65 6.79 11.63
C ARG A 290 20.66 6.23 10.21
N PHE A 291 21.25 6.95 9.25
CA PHE A 291 21.41 6.51 7.86
C PHE A 291 22.79 5.92 7.53
N ARG A 292 23.70 5.81 8.51
CA ARG A 292 25.13 5.44 8.34
C ARG A 292 25.89 6.33 7.33
N LEU A 293 25.59 7.63 7.36
CA LEU A 293 26.20 8.70 6.59
C LEU A 293 27.11 9.61 7.45
N GLY A 294 27.55 9.15 8.63
CA GLY A 294 28.41 9.91 9.54
C GLY A 294 29.75 10.30 8.88
N ASP A 295 30.44 9.31 8.31
CA ASP A 295 31.71 9.53 7.60
C ASP A 295 31.51 10.46 6.39
N TYR A 296 30.43 10.24 5.62
CA TYR A 296 30.04 11.09 4.50
C TYR A 296 29.84 12.56 4.91
N LEU A 297 29.20 12.82 6.05
CA LEU A 297 29.02 14.19 6.56
C LEU A 297 30.34 14.81 7.06
N ALA A 298 31.28 14.00 7.57
CA ALA A 298 32.55 14.44 8.13
C ALA A 298 33.68 14.63 7.09
N GLU A 299 33.58 14.03 5.91
CA GLU A 299 34.51 14.22 4.78
C GLU A 299 34.52 15.68 4.27
N GLY A 300 35.29 16.54 4.92
CA GLY A 300 35.52 17.93 4.54
C GLY A 300 36.05 18.80 5.69
N SER A 301 35.61 18.54 6.91
CA SER A 301 35.98 19.31 8.11
C SER A 301 36.42 18.38 9.24
N ALA A 302 37.71 18.40 9.55
CA ALA A 302 38.27 17.75 10.74
C ALA A 302 38.67 18.80 11.78
N PRO A 303 37.98 18.84 12.91
CA PRO A 303 38.69 18.73 14.19
C PRO A 303 38.48 17.35 14.84
N GLU A 304 39.43 16.97 15.69
CA GLU A 304 39.36 15.77 16.51
C GLU A 304 38.14 15.83 17.46
N PRO A 305 37.34 14.75 17.59
CA PRO A 305 36.14 14.78 18.41
C PRO A 305 36.51 14.99 19.90
N PRO A 306 35.82 15.87 20.64
CA PRO A 306 35.99 15.95 22.09
C PRO A 306 35.65 14.57 22.69
N PRO A 307 36.38 14.13 23.74
CA PRO A 307 36.14 12.82 24.34
C PRO A 307 34.69 12.77 24.84
N ALA A 308 33.90 11.86 24.26
CA ALA A 308 32.53 11.65 24.69
C ALA A 308 32.52 11.31 26.18
N VAL A 309 31.80 12.12 26.97
CA VAL A 309 31.41 11.72 28.32
C VAL A 309 30.59 10.43 28.15
N PRO A 310 31.03 9.28 28.69
CA PRO A 310 30.32 8.04 28.44
C PRO A 310 29.02 8.04 29.23
N ASP A 311 27.92 8.39 28.57
CA ASP A 311 26.61 8.00 29.08
C ASP A 311 26.56 6.46 28.98
N HIS A 312 26.53 5.80 30.13
CA HIS A 312 26.70 4.35 30.22
C HIS A 312 25.41 3.61 29.83
N ASP A 313 25.04 3.66 28.55
CA ASP A 313 24.14 2.66 27.96
C ASP A 313 24.81 1.27 28.04
N PRO A 314 24.30 0.33 28.85
CA PRO A 314 24.92 -0.99 29.00
C PRO A 314 24.84 -1.84 27.71
N GLU A 315 23.92 -1.51 26.79
CA GLU A 315 23.73 -2.25 25.54
C GLU A 315 24.55 -1.68 24.36
N ALA A 316 25.14 -0.48 24.49
CA ALA A 316 25.97 0.12 23.45
C ALA A 316 27.28 -0.67 23.18
N LEU A 317 27.99 -1.10 24.23
CA LEU A 317 29.24 -1.88 24.08
C LEU A 317 28.98 -3.27 23.45
N PRO A 318 27.98 -4.06 23.89
CA PRO A 318 27.57 -5.30 23.21
C PRO A 318 27.07 -5.10 21.78
N ALA A 319 26.37 -3.99 21.49
CA ALA A 319 25.92 -3.66 20.14
C ALA A 319 27.11 -3.43 19.20
N ALA A 320 28.04 -2.55 19.57
CA ALA A 320 29.25 -2.28 18.79
C ALA A 320 30.14 -3.53 18.60
N ALA A 321 30.23 -4.40 19.62
CA ALA A 321 30.93 -5.68 19.50
C ALA A 321 30.24 -6.65 18.52
N ALA A 322 28.90 -6.71 18.53
CA ALA A 322 28.13 -7.51 17.58
C ALA A 322 28.24 -6.97 16.14
N GLU A 323 28.29 -5.65 15.96
CA GLU A 323 28.51 -5.01 14.66
C GLU A 323 29.92 -5.24 14.12
N ARG A 324 30.98 -5.12 14.96
CA ARG A 324 32.36 -5.47 14.56
C ARG A 324 32.48 -6.93 14.15
N PHE A 325 31.96 -7.87 14.95
CA PHE A 325 31.92 -9.29 14.60
C PHE A 325 31.21 -9.52 13.26
N SER A 326 30.01 -8.96 13.08
CA SER A 326 29.19 -9.15 11.88
C SER A 326 29.80 -8.48 10.64
N GLY A 327 30.47 -7.34 10.81
CA GLY A 327 31.24 -6.65 9.77
C GLY A 327 32.42 -7.50 9.31
N ARG A 328 33.21 -8.02 10.26
CA ARG A 328 34.33 -8.91 9.96
C ARG A 328 33.87 -10.18 9.24
N MET A 329 32.83 -10.86 9.72
CA MET A 329 32.31 -12.08 9.07
C MET A 329 31.70 -11.81 7.68
N ARG A 330 31.45 -10.55 7.30
CA ARG A 330 31.05 -10.15 5.95
C ARG A 330 32.25 -9.82 5.06
N ALA A 331 33.26 -9.13 5.60
CA ALA A 331 34.48 -8.75 4.87
C ALA A 331 35.45 -9.93 4.67
N GLU A 332 35.56 -10.81 5.67
CA GLU A 332 36.42 -11.99 5.70
C GLU A 332 35.59 -13.27 5.99
N PRO A 333 34.76 -13.78 5.06
CA PRO A 333 33.89 -14.94 5.32
C PRO A 333 34.63 -16.26 5.64
N GLN A 334 35.96 -16.29 5.45
CA GLN A 334 36.84 -17.43 5.77
C GLN A 334 37.64 -17.23 7.07
N ALA A 335 37.54 -16.08 7.74
CA ALA A 335 38.19 -15.85 9.03
C ALA A 335 37.48 -16.66 10.13
N ASP A 336 38.23 -17.12 11.15
CA ASP A 336 37.64 -17.92 12.21
C ASP A 336 36.64 -17.11 13.07
N PRO A 337 35.35 -17.48 13.10
CA PRO A 337 34.36 -16.85 13.96
C PRO A 337 34.60 -17.14 15.44
N VAL A 338 35.24 -18.26 15.82
CA VAL A 338 35.48 -18.60 17.22
C VAL A 338 36.52 -17.66 17.82
N ALA A 339 37.67 -17.51 17.18
CA ALA A 339 38.69 -16.53 17.56
C ALA A 339 38.15 -15.10 17.52
N SER A 340 37.39 -14.74 16.48
CA SER A 340 36.81 -13.39 16.33
C SER A 340 35.83 -13.06 17.47
N LEU A 341 34.87 -13.93 17.77
CA LEU A 341 33.93 -13.72 18.86
C LEU A 341 34.60 -13.81 20.24
N LYS A 342 35.61 -14.69 20.39
CA LYS A 342 36.39 -14.80 21.64
C LYS A 342 37.14 -13.50 21.96
N ALA A 343 37.67 -12.80 20.96
CA ALA A 343 38.30 -11.50 21.14
C ALA A 343 37.28 -10.44 21.64
N GLU A 344 36.12 -10.34 20.98
CA GLU A 344 35.05 -9.42 21.38
C GLU A 344 34.50 -9.72 22.79
N LEU A 345 34.26 -10.99 23.14
CA LEU A 345 33.83 -11.40 24.49
C LEU A 345 34.87 -11.11 25.58
N ALA A 346 36.17 -11.16 25.25
CA ALA A 346 37.25 -10.80 26.17
C ALA A 346 37.37 -9.28 26.37
N GLY A 347 37.00 -8.47 25.36
CA GLY A 347 37.03 -7.00 25.43
C GLY A 347 35.85 -6.37 26.18
N LEU A 348 34.74 -7.09 26.38
CA LEU A 348 33.60 -6.60 27.16
C LEU A 348 33.88 -6.68 28.68
N PRO A 349 33.39 -5.71 29.49
CA PRO A 349 33.78 -5.59 30.90
C PRO A 349 33.20 -6.70 31.80
N ASP A 350 31.90 -6.94 31.71
CA ASP A 350 31.14 -7.78 32.64
C ASP A 350 30.40 -8.97 31.98
N THR A 351 29.69 -9.75 32.78
CA THR A 351 28.97 -10.96 32.36
C THR A 351 27.67 -10.67 31.62
N GLU A 352 26.98 -9.57 31.92
CA GLU A 352 25.72 -9.18 31.28
C GLU A 352 25.97 -8.63 29.88
N ALA A 353 26.99 -7.78 29.71
CA ALA A 353 27.48 -7.32 28.42
C ALA A 353 27.88 -8.50 27.51
N ARG A 354 28.64 -9.47 28.04
CA ARG A 354 29.01 -10.70 27.32
C ARG A 354 27.79 -11.56 26.99
N GLN A 355 26.81 -11.69 27.88
CA GLN A 355 25.55 -12.36 27.56
C GLN A 355 24.78 -11.63 26.45
N SER A 356 24.74 -10.29 26.44
CA SER A 356 24.07 -9.55 25.36
C SER A 356 24.74 -9.77 24.01
N LEU A 357 26.08 -9.73 23.95
CA LEU A 357 26.81 -10.07 22.73
C LEU A 357 26.46 -11.49 22.24
N VAL A 358 26.46 -12.49 23.12
CA VAL A 358 26.03 -13.86 22.76
C VAL A 358 24.61 -13.87 22.18
N ARG A 359 23.64 -13.22 22.83
CA ARG A 359 22.23 -13.13 22.34
C ARG A 359 22.17 -12.49 20.94
N ARG A 360 22.92 -11.41 20.73
CA ARG A 360 22.99 -10.66 19.45
C ARG A 360 23.61 -11.47 18.32
N VAL A 361 24.59 -12.36 18.60
CA VAL A 361 25.22 -13.20 17.56
C VAL A 361 24.57 -14.57 17.35
N THR A 362 23.68 -15.05 18.24
CA THR A 362 23.06 -16.39 18.12
C THR A 362 22.52 -16.68 16.73
N GLU A 363 21.81 -15.72 16.11
CA GLU A 363 21.21 -15.91 14.78
C GLU A 363 22.27 -16.23 13.69
N TRP A 364 23.45 -15.61 13.75
CA TRP A 364 24.57 -15.87 12.83
C TRP A 364 25.12 -17.30 13.00
N PHE A 365 25.28 -17.76 14.24
CA PHE A 365 25.76 -19.13 14.53
C PHE A 365 24.71 -20.19 14.21
N CYS A 366 23.41 -19.86 14.25
CA CYS A 366 22.36 -20.73 13.73
C CYS A 366 22.36 -20.81 12.19
N LEU A 367 22.47 -19.66 11.50
CA LEU A 367 22.49 -19.59 10.03
C LEU A 367 23.70 -20.31 9.41
N THR A 368 24.85 -20.31 10.08
CA THR A 368 26.08 -20.96 9.62
C THR A 368 26.23 -22.41 10.10
N GLY A 369 25.29 -22.93 10.90
CA GLY A 369 25.38 -24.27 11.49
C GLY A 369 26.44 -24.40 12.61
N ARG A 370 27.06 -23.29 13.03
CA ARG A 370 28.16 -23.21 13.99
C ARG A 370 27.71 -23.20 15.47
N MET A 371 26.44 -23.46 15.76
CA MET A 371 25.82 -23.27 17.09
C MET A 371 26.58 -23.94 18.25
N ALA A 372 27.22 -25.10 18.02
CA ALA A 372 28.03 -25.79 19.03
C ALA A 372 29.20 -24.92 19.52
N ASP A 373 29.89 -24.21 18.63
CA ASP A 373 31.03 -23.35 18.95
C ASP A 373 30.63 -22.20 19.88
N LEU A 374 29.45 -21.60 19.63
CA LEU A 374 28.90 -20.54 20.47
C LEU A 374 28.61 -21.05 21.88
N MET A 375 28.18 -22.31 22.03
CA MET A 375 27.96 -22.93 23.34
C MET A 375 29.27 -23.33 24.03
N VAL A 376 30.29 -23.75 23.28
CA VAL A 376 31.65 -23.93 23.81
C VAL A 376 32.21 -22.59 24.31
N LEU A 377 32.09 -21.50 23.53
CA LEU A 377 32.50 -20.16 23.98
C LEU A 377 31.72 -19.70 25.21
N ARG A 378 30.39 -19.89 25.23
CA ARG A 378 29.56 -19.56 26.40
C ARG A 378 30.05 -20.28 27.66
N ARG A 379 30.45 -21.56 27.56
CA ARG A 379 31.06 -22.32 28.66
C ARG A 379 32.45 -21.83 29.05
N VAL A 380 33.31 -21.51 28.07
CA VAL A 380 34.68 -20.98 28.30
C VAL A 380 34.66 -19.65 29.04
N PHE A 381 33.70 -18.76 28.75
CA PHE A 381 33.49 -17.52 29.48
C PHE A 381 32.60 -17.67 30.74
N ALA A 382 32.31 -18.90 31.17
CA ALA A 382 31.49 -19.24 32.34
C ALA A 382 30.12 -18.51 32.41
N LEU A 383 29.55 -18.16 31.25
CA LEU A 383 28.35 -17.32 31.22
C LEU A 383 27.12 -18.10 31.74
N PRO A 384 26.36 -17.55 32.71
CA PRO A 384 25.21 -18.23 33.28
C PRO A 384 24.11 -18.45 32.23
N LEU A 385 23.04 -19.13 32.64
CA LEU A 385 21.81 -19.13 31.86
C LEU A 385 21.27 -17.69 31.71
N PRO A 386 20.67 -17.34 30.57
CA PRO A 386 19.97 -16.06 30.44
C PRO A 386 18.73 -16.04 31.37
N PRO A 387 18.33 -14.87 31.89
CA PRO A 387 17.10 -14.74 32.66
C PRO A 387 15.87 -15.01 31.78
N ALA A 388 14.79 -15.48 32.42
CA ALA A 388 13.54 -15.78 31.75
C ALA A 388 12.98 -14.51 31.05
N PRO A 389 12.68 -14.56 29.74
CA PRO A 389 12.32 -13.39 28.96
C PRO A 389 10.91 -12.89 29.29
N ALA A 390 10.76 -11.57 29.28
CA ALA A 390 9.53 -10.87 29.64
C ALA A 390 8.32 -11.33 28.81
N PRO A 391 7.09 -11.26 29.35
CA PRO A 391 5.88 -11.48 28.56
C PRO A 391 5.84 -10.53 27.35
N GLY A 392 5.69 -11.09 26.14
CA GLY A 392 5.68 -10.35 24.87
C GLY A 392 7.03 -10.21 24.15
N ASP A 393 8.17 -10.45 24.80
CA ASP A 393 9.48 -10.36 24.15
C ASP A 393 9.79 -11.63 23.33
N LEU A 394 9.22 -11.69 22.12
CA LEU A 394 9.36 -12.85 21.24
C LEU A 394 10.78 -12.99 20.66
N TRP A 395 11.54 -11.89 20.56
CA TRP A 395 12.94 -11.96 20.10
C TRP A 395 13.79 -12.66 21.15
N MET A 396 13.77 -12.20 22.41
CA MET A 396 14.50 -12.85 23.50
C MET A 396 14.08 -14.30 23.73
N ILE A 397 12.78 -14.62 23.64
CA ILE A 397 12.32 -16.02 23.68
C ILE A 397 13.02 -16.84 22.58
N SER A 398 13.00 -16.36 21.33
CA SER A 398 13.53 -17.09 20.19
C SER A 398 15.05 -17.30 20.23
N VAL A 399 15.85 -16.27 20.53
CA VAL A 399 17.33 -16.38 20.56
C VAL A 399 17.85 -17.17 21.77
N GLN A 400 17.03 -17.38 22.80
CA GLN A 400 17.41 -18.20 23.96
C GLN A 400 17.18 -19.71 23.75
N LEU A 401 16.31 -20.15 22.82
CA LEU A 401 15.96 -21.57 22.67
C LEU A 401 17.18 -22.50 22.50
N PRO A 402 18.20 -22.19 21.67
CA PRO A 402 19.39 -23.04 21.54
C PRO A 402 20.21 -23.14 22.84
N VAL A 403 20.24 -22.06 23.64
CA VAL A 403 20.96 -22.00 24.92
C VAL A 403 20.25 -22.84 25.99
N LEU A 404 18.91 -22.85 25.98
CA LEU A 404 18.11 -23.70 26.85
C LEU A 404 18.28 -25.18 26.50
N LEU A 405 18.37 -25.52 25.20
CA LEU A 405 18.63 -26.89 24.76
C LEU A 405 20.03 -27.39 25.18
N ASP A 406 21.08 -26.59 24.92
CA ASP A 406 22.47 -26.88 25.35
C ASP A 406 22.57 -27.11 26.87
N ALA A 407 21.92 -26.24 27.65
CA ALA A 407 21.85 -26.34 29.10
C ALA A 407 20.81 -27.36 29.62
N ARG A 408 20.23 -28.19 28.73
CA ARG A 408 19.29 -29.29 29.04
C ARG A 408 17.96 -28.85 29.66
N GLN A 409 17.68 -27.55 29.65
CA GLN A 409 16.43 -26.89 30.07
C GLN A 409 15.32 -27.11 29.04
N THR A 410 15.05 -28.38 28.75
CA THR A 410 14.19 -28.83 27.64
C THR A 410 12.72 -28.49 27.82
N TRP A 411 12.19 -28.46 29.05
CA TRP A 411 10.81 -27.99 29.26
C TRP A 411 10.67 -26.46 29.15
N PRO A 412 11.54 -25.63 29.76
CA PRO A 412 11.60 -24.19 29.46
C PRO A 412 11.76 -23.86 27.97
N MET A 413 12.52 -24.66 27.22
CA MET A 413 12.64 -24.55 25.76
C MET A 413 11.29 -24.83 25.05
N VAL A 414 10.58 -25.91 25.41
CA VAL A 414 9.24 -26.21 24.86
C VAL A 414 8.24 -25.10 25.18
N GLU A 415 8.22 -24.58 26.42
CA GLU A 415 7.37 -23.45 26.80
C GLU A 415 7.73 -22.17 26.02
N GLY A 416 9.02 -21.93 25.77
CA GLY A 416 9.48 -20.87 24.88
C GLY A 416 8.92 -21.03 23.46
N MET A 417 9.01 -22.23 22.87
CA MET A 417 8.47 -22.53 21.55
C MET A 417 6.93 -22.33 21.50
N ARG A 418 6.19 -22.81 22.51
CA ARG A 418 4.74 -22.57 22.64
C ARG A 418 4.40 -21.08 22.71
N ARG A 419 5.16 -20.27 23.46
CA ARG A 419 4.98 -18.81 23.55
C ARG A 419 5.18 -18.09 22.21
N LEU A 420 5.93 -18.66 21.25
CA LEU A 420 6.10 -18.08 19.91
C LEU A 420 4.92 -18.35 18.96
N VAL A 421 4.05 -19.34 19.26
CA VAL A 421 2.96 -19.76 18.35
C VAL A 421 2.02 -18.60 18.03
N GLY A 422 1.66 -17.78 19.02
CA GLY A 422 0.77 -16.62 18.85
C GLY A 422 1.27 -15.63 17.80
N VAL A 423 0.39 -15.19 16.90
CA VAL A 423 0.68 -14.17 15.88
C VAL A 423 0.71 -12.80 16.54
N SER A 424 1.77 -12.01 16.31
CA SER A 424 1.90 -10.64 16.78
C SER A 424 2.89 -9.86 15.90
N GLN A 425 2.95 -8.55 16.07
CA GLN A 425 3.91 -7.68 15.36
C GLN A 425 5.34 -7.75 15.94
N ALA A 426 5.55 -8.45 17.06
CA ALA A 426 6.88 -8.59 17.66
C ALA A 426 7.79 -9.53 16.84
N TRP A 427 9.05 -9.15 16.68
CA TRP A 427 10.00 -9.91 15.85
C TRP A 427 10.35 -11.27 16.46
N VAL A 428 10.35 -12.31 15.64
CA VAL A 428 10.81 -13.67 15.99
C VAL A 428 12.06 -13.98 15.17
N SER A 429 13.17 -14.29 15.85
CA SER A 429 14.36 -14.84 15.17
C SER A 429 14.09 -16.31 14.85
N THR A 430 13.93 -16.62 13.56
CA THR A 430 13.56 -17.97 13.11
C THR A 430 14.73 -18.94 12.92
N PRO A 431 15.99 -18.54 12.64
CA PRO A 431 17.12 -19.47 12.62
C PRO A 431 17.38 -20.19 13.96
N PRO A 432 17.28 -19.55 15.15
CA PRO A 432 17.34 -20.24 16.45
C PRO A 432 16.24 -21.29 16.66
N LEU A 433 14.99 -20.97 16.32
CA LEU A 433 13.87 -21.91 16.39
C LEU A 433 14.11 -23.12 15.47
N ALA A 434 14.56 -22.86 14.24
CA ALA A 434 14.91 -23.90 13.29
C ALA A 434 16.08 -24.77 13.77
N ALA A 435 17.14 -24.19 14.32
CA ALA A 435 18.31 -24.91 14.81
C ALA A 435 17.94 -25.90 15.94
N VAL A 436 17.07 -25.48 16.86
CA VAL A 436 16.50 -26.36 17.89
C VAL A 436 15.71 -27.50 17.27
N VAL A 437 14.83 -27.22 16.31
CA VAL A 437 14.01 -28.27 15.66
C VAL A 437 14.86 -29.24 14.84
N ILE A 438 15.94 -28.78 14.21
CA ILE A 438 16.93 -29.63 13.52
C ILE A 438 17.63 -30.57 14.52
N ALA A 439 18.01 -30.07 15.70
CA ALA A 439 18.59 -30.89 16.77
C ALA A 439 17.59 -31.91 17.33
N LEU A 440 16.34 -31.50 17.58
CA LEU A 440 15.24 -32.40 18.01
C LEU A 440 14.94 -33.47 16.95
N ALA A 441 14.99 -33.13 15.66
CA ALA A 441 14.84 -34.09 14.57
C ALA A 441 15.97 -35.12 14.61
N GLN A 442 17.22 -34.67 14.57
CA GLN A 442 18.42 -35.52 14.56
C GLN A 442 18.52 -36.46 15.77
N ALA A 443 18.01 -36.05 16.94
CA ALA A 443 17.97 -36.84 18.18
C ALA A 443 19.33 -37.46 18.60
N ARG A 444 20.44 -36.85 18.16
CA ARG A 444 21.80 -37.29 18.49
C ARG A 444 22.06 -37.11 19.99
N PRO A 445 22.74 -38.06 20.65
CA PRO A 445 23.32 -37.81 21.97
C PRO A 445 24.30 -36.63 21.91
N ALA A 446 24.39 -35.87 23.00
CA ALA A 446 25.51 -34.98 23.25
C ALA A 446 26.80 -35.79 23.52
N ASP A 447 27.95 -35.12 23.61
CA ASP A 447 29.27 -35.76 23.79
C ASP A 447 29.39 -36.60 25.08
N ASP A 448 28.55 -36.34 26.09
CA ASP A 448 28.44 -37.12 27.34
C ASP A 448 27.32 -38.18 27.32
N GLY A 449 26.72 -38.44 26.16
CA GLY A 449 25.63 -39.40 25.97
C GLY A 449 24.24 -38.88 26.35
N TRP A 450 24.08 -37.62 26.77
CA TRP A 450 22.75 -37.08 27.11
C TRP A 450 21.84 -36.94 25.87
N ILE A 451 20.58 -37.34 26.01
CA ILE A 451 19.55 -37.28 24.96
C ILE A 451 18.34 -36.50 25.48
N THR A 452 17.71 -35.69 24.62
CA THR A 452 16.46 -34.98 24.97
C THR A 452 15.34 -35.97 25.29
N PRO A 453 14.62 -35.84 26.43
CA PRO A 453 13.52 -36.74 26.79
C PRO A 453 12.45 -36.83 25.69
N ALA A 454 11.99 -38.05 25.38
CA ALA A 454 11.12 -38.31 24.23
C ALA A 454 9.83 -37.47 24.22
N GLY A 455 9.21 -37.25 25.39
CA GLY A 455 8.06 -36.35 25.53
C GLY A 455 8.40 -34.90 25.16
N HIS A 456 9.52 -34.37 25.64
CA HIS A 456 9.96 -33.00 25.31
C HIS A 456 10.36 -32.86 23.84
N ARG A 457 10.91 -33.92 23.22
CA ARG A 457 11.15 -33.98 21.76
C ARG A 457 9.83 -33.87 20.99
N THR A 458 8.83 -34.68 21.35
CA THR A 458 7.49 -34.63 20.74
C THR A 458 6.84 -33.26 20.89
N GLU A 459 6.79 -32.71 22.11
CA GLU A 459 6.16 -31.42 22.38
C GLU A 459 6.87 -30.23 21.70
N GLY A 460 8.20 -30.27 21.58
CA GLY A 460 8.95 -29.28 20.81
C GLY A 460 8.63 -29.33 19.31
N ILE A 461 8.52 -30.54 18.75
CA ILE A 461 8.11 -30.71 17.34
C ILE A 461 6.66 -30.24 17.13
N VAL A 462 5.75 -30.58 18.05
CA VAL A 462 4.35 -30.12 18.02
C VAL A 462 4.28 -28.58 18.04
N ALA A 463 4.96 -27.92 18.98
CA ALA A 463 4.98 -26.46 19.08
C ALA A 463 5.57 -25.77 17.83
N PHE A 464 6.53 -26.40 17.14
CA PHE A 464 7.02 -25.91 15.84
C PHE A 464 5.98 -26.06 14.72
N LEU A 465 5.23 -27.16 14.68
CA LEU A 465 4.14 -27.33 13.71
C LEU A 465 3.01 -26.32 13.97
N ASP A 466 2.63 -26.09 15.24
CA ASP A 466 1.67 -25.06 15.63
C ASP A 466 2.15 -23.64 15.25
N PHE A 467 3.44 -23.34 15.41
CA PHE A 467 4.05 -22.06 15.04
C PHE A 467 3.94 -21.77 13.53
N LEU A 468 4.12 -22.80 12.69
CA LEU A 468 3.95 -22.72 11.24
C LEU A 468 2.47 -22.64 10.85
N ASP A 469 1.62 -23.47 11.45
CA ASP A 469 0.17 -23.51 11.21
C ASP A 469 -0.48 -22.14 11.45
N ALA A 470 -0.10 -21.45 12.53
CA ALA A 470 -0.59 -20.12 12.88
C ALA A 470 -0.18 -19.01 11.87
N ARG A 471 0.79 -19.27 10.98
CA ARG A 471 1.39 -18.27 10.09
C ARG A 471 1.21 -18.56 8.61
N ALA A 472 0.99 -19.81 8.22
CA ALA A 472 0.98 -20.25 6.83
C ALA A 472 0.05 -19.45 5.91
N ALA A 473 -1.11 -19.01 6.41
CA ALA A 473 -2.11 -18.28 5.61
C ALA A 473 -1.68 -16.84 5.23
N SER A 474 -0.69 -16.26 5.89
CA SER A 474 -0.19 -14.91 5.60
C SER A 474 1.05 -14.98 4.70
N TYR A 475 1.00 -14.28 3.55
CA TYR A 475 2.11 -14.30 2.58
C TYR A 475 3.40 -13.66 3.10
N TRP A 476 3.28 -12.58 3.87
CA TRP A 476 4.41 -11.82 4.41
C TRP A 476 4.92 -12.33 5.77
N GLU A 477 4.38 -13.45 6.25
CA GLU A 477 4.81 -14.09 7.50
C GLU A 477 6.09 -14.93 7.32
N ARG A 478 6.61 -15.47 8.43
CA ARG A 478 7.94 -16.08 8.47
C ARG A 478 8.10 -17.45 7.82
N THR A 479 7.02 -18.09 7.35
CA THR A 479 7.09 -19.46 6.80
C THR A 479 8.06 -19.63 5.62
N PRO A 480 8.29 -18.67 4.69
CA PRO A 480 9.28 -18.83 3.61
C PRO A 480 10.75 -18.84 4.06
N CYS A 481 11.03 -18.70 5.37
CA CYS A 481 12.38 -18.74 5.90
C CYS A 481 13.07 -20.09 5.60
N ARG A 482 14.18 -20.03 4.83
CA ARG A 482 14.99 -21.20 4.45
C ARG A 482 15.40 -22.09 5.62
N MET A 483 15.59 -21.52 6.82
CA MET A 483 15.90 -22.30 8.02
C MET A 483 14.70 -23.09 8.55
N LEU A 484 13.47 -22.53 8.53
CA LEU A 484 12.26 -23.28 8.91
C LEU A 484 11.93 -24.38 7.88
N ILE A 485 12.19 -24.11 6.60
CA ILE A 485 12.14 -25.12 5.53
C ILE A 485 13.17 -26.23 5.80
N ALA A 486 14.42 -25.90 6.10
CA ALA A 486 15.46 -26.88 6.45
C ALA A 486 15.11 -27.70 7.71
N ALA A 487 14.46 -27.10 8.70
CA ALA A 487 13.95 -27.78 9.89
C ALA A 487 12.81 -28.77 9.57
N MET A 488 11.87 -28.39 8.70
CA MET A 488 10.84 -29.31 8.21
C MET A 488 11.45 -30.47 7.41
N VAL A 489 12.43 -30.19 6.54
CA VAL A 489 13.18 -31.21 5.79
C VAL A 489 13.96 -32.15 6.72
N ALA A 490 14.55 -31.63 7.80
CA ALA A 490 15.20 -32.46 8.81
C ALA A 490 14.20 -33.40 9.52
N LEU A 491 12.99 -32.92 9.84
CA LEU A 491 11.91 -33.75 10.39
C LEU A 491 11.43 -34.82 9.41
N LEU A 492 11.30 -34.49 8.12
CA LEU A 492 10.91 -35.45 7.08
C LEU A 492 11.93 -36.60 6.94
N ARG A 493 13.23 -36.28 6.92
CA ARG A 493 14.34 -37.27 6.85
C ARG A 493 14.34 -38.28 7.99
N VAL A 494 13.79 -37.93 9.15
CA VAL A 494 13.68 -38.80 10.32
C VAL A 494 12.25 -39.23 10.60
N SER A 495 11.29 -38.96 9.70
CA SER A 495 9.87 -39.08 10.02
C SER A 495 9.45 -40.52 10.36
N ASP A 496 10.14 -41.52 9.82
CA ASP A 496 9.92 -42.92 10.18
C ASP A 496 10.38 -43.32 11.60
N THR A 497 11.16 -42.46 12.27
CA THR A 497 11.51 -42.56 13.71
C THR A 497 10.50 -41.86 14.64
N LEU A 498 9.49 -41.18 14.07
CA LEU A 498 8.47 -40.48 14.85
C LEU A 498 7.26 -41.38 15.12
N PRO A 499 6.53 -41.18 16.25
CA PRO A 499 5.22 -41.77 16.47
C PRO A 499 4.27 -41.51 15.30
N LEU A 500 3.34 -42.43 15.02
CA LEU A 500 2.51 -42.41 13.82
C LEU A 500 1.79 -41.07 13.62
N ASP A 501 1.06 -40.60 14.63
CA ASP A 501 0.29 -39.35 14.59
C ASP A 501 1.18 -38.14 14.31
N LEU A 502 2.39 -38.12 14.88
CA LEU A 502 3.38 -37.04 14.67
C LEU A 502 4.01 -37.12 13.27
N ARG A 503 4.28 -38.34 12.77
CA ARG A 503 4.76 -38.59 11.40
C ARG A 503 3.75 -38.10 10.38
N GLU A 504 2.48 -38.46 10.52
CA GLU A 504 1.42 -37.99 9.65
C GLU A 504 1.24 -36.46 9.74
N ARG A 505 1.27 -35.88 10.95
CA ARG A 505 1.19 -34.42 11.13
C ARG A 505 2.37 -33.69 10.46
N VAL A 506 3.60 -34.16 10.63
CA VAL A 506 4.79 -33.60 9.96
C VAL A 506 4.64 -33.67 8.44
N GLN A 507 4.27 -34.83 7.88
CA GLN A 507 4.11 -35.01 6.45
C GLN A 507 2.99 -34.13 5.89
N TRP A 508 1.83 -34.06 6.55
CA TRP A 508 0.69 -33.24 6.13
C TRP A 508 0.99 -31.75 6.19
N ARG A 509 1.65 -31.26 7.25
CA ARG A 509 2.03 -29.83 7.34
C ARG A 509 3.15 -29.44 6.38
N ALA A 510 4.12 -30.32 6.13
CA ALA A 510 5.13 -30.07 5.10
C ALA A 510 4.47 -29.90 3.71
N ILE A 511 3.53 -30.79 3.38
CA ILE A 511 2.75 -30.73 2.14
C ILE A 511 1.91 -29.44 2.08
N ALA A 512 1.04 -29.20 3.07
CA ALA A 512 0.11 -28.09 3.04
C ALA A 512 0.83 -26.72 2.99
N ILE A 513 1.91 -26.54 3.77
CA ILE A 513 2.56 -25.22 3.92
C ILE A 513 3.61 -24.97 2.83
N TYR A 514 4.28 -26.01 2.30
CA TYR A 514 5.46 -25.82 1.44
C TYR A 514 5.40 -26.44 0.05
N SER A 515 4.36 -27.19 -0.32
CA SER A 515 4.29 -27.87 -1.64
C SER A 515 4.34 -26.94 -2.85
N LEU A 516 4.02 -25.65 -2.70
CA LEU A 516 4.13 -24.62 -3.75
C LEU A 516 5.41 -23.77 -3.66
N SER A 517 6.36 -24.12 -2.78
CA SER A 517 7.60 -23.36 -2.56
C SER A 517 8.80 -23.98 -3.29
N PRO A 518 9.45 -23.29 -4.24
CA PRO A 518 10.65 -23.80 -4.90
C PRO A 518 11.74 -24.22 -3.92
N SER A 519 12.05 -23.37 -2.92
CA SER A 519 13.10 -23.62 -1.93
C SER A 519 12.84 -24.80 -0.99
N PHE A 520 11.60 -25.31 -0.91
CA PHE A 520 11.31 -26.57 -0.21
C PHE A 520 11.71 -27.77 -1.06
N TRP A 521 11.39 -27.77 -2.35
CA TRP A 521 11.83 -28.82 -3.29
C TRP A 521 13.34 -28.80 -3.51
N ASP A 522 13.96 -27.61 -3.53
CA ASP A 522 15.42 -27.46 -3.55
C ASP A 522 16.07 -28.09 -2.30
N ALA A 523 15.49 -27.87 -1.10
CA ALA A 523 15.99 -28.45 0.16
C ALA A 523 15.71 -29.97 0.27
N LEU A 524 14.63 -30.47 -0.34
CA LEU A 524 14.34 -31.89 -0.49
C LEU A 524 15.20 -32.59 -1.56
N SER A 525 15.81 -31.86 -2.50
CA SER A 525 16.56 -32.45 -3.62
C SER A 525 17.65 -33.44 -3.21
N ALA A 526 18.28 -33.20 -2.06
CA ALA A 526 19.29 -34.06 -1.44
C ALA A 526 18.71 -35.28 -0.68
N ILE A 527 17.45 -35.64 -0.92
CA ILE A 527 16.81 -36.88 -0.47
C ILE A 527 16.41 -37.69 -1.71
N PRO A 528 16.86 -38.96 -1.83
CA PRO A 528 16.39 -39.88 -2.86
C PRO A 528 14.88 -40.12 -2.76
N ASP A 529 14.21 -40.33 -3.89
CA ASP A 529 12.76 -40.49 -3.95
C ASP A 529 12.25 -41.73 -3.19
N GLU A 530 13.08 -42.78 -3.08
CA GLU A 530 12.81 -43.96 -2.24
C GLU A 530 12.69 -43.60 -0.76
N GLY A 531 13.39 -42.57 -0.30
CA GLY A 531 13.33 -42.02 1.05
C GLY A 531 12.23 -40.97 1.26
N LEU A 532 11.40 -40.70 0.24
CA LEU A 532 10.29 -39.75 0.35
C LEU A 532 8.93 -40.47 0.47
N PRO A 533 8.08 -40.07 1.44
CA PRO A 533 6.68 -40.48 1.52
C PRO A 533 5.97 -40.32 0.18
N TRP A 534 5.16 -41.31 -0.22
CA TRP A 534 4.62 -41.37 -1.59
C TRP A 534 3.87 -40.11 -2.01
N ARG A 535 3.15 -39.45 -1.08
CA ARG A 535 2.47 -38.17 -1.33
C ARG A 535 3.45 -37.07 -1.77
N LEU A 536 4.61 -36.97 -1.12
CA LEU A 536 5.65 -36.00 -1.47
C LEU A 536 6.30 -36.32 -2.82
N ARG A 537 6.46 -37.59 -3.22
CA ARG A 537 6.91 -37.95 -4.57
C ARG A 537 5.94 -37.48 -5.66
N VAL A 538 4.64 -37.73 -5.49
CA VAL A 538 3.61 -37.30 -6.45
C VAL A 538 3.57 -35.77 -6.55
N LEU A 539 3.67 -35.06 -5.42
CA LEU A 539 3.74 -33.60 -5.39
C LEU A 539 5.06 -33.03 -5.94
N ARG A 540 6.20 -33.74 -5.80
CA ARG A 540 7.49 -33.37 -6.40
C ARG A 540 7.38 -33.37 -7.93
N GLN A 541 6.78 -34.40 -8.51
CA GLN A 541 6.51 -34.46 -9.94
C GLN A 541 5.51 -33.36 -10.35
N GLY A 542 4.38 -33.23 -9.66
CA GLY A 542 3.39 -32.19 -9.97
C GLY A 542 3.97 -30.77 -9.88
N PHE A 543 4.91 -30.51 -8.97
CA PHE A 543 5.59 -29.21 -8.91
C PHE A 543 6.57 -29.01 -10.06
N ALA A 544 7.30 -30.05 -10.46
CA ALA A 544 8.14 -30.01 -11.66
C ALA A 544 7.30 -29.79 -12.94
N ASP A 545 6.12 -30.41 -13.02
CA ASP A 545 5.18 -30.24 -14.14
C ASP A 545 4.60 -28.81 -14.17
N LEU A 546 4.22 -28.23 -13.02
CA LEU A 546 3.80 -26.82 -12.94
C LEU A 546 4.94 -25.89 -13.34
N ARG A 547 6.17 -26.13 -12.86
CA ARG A 547 7.32 -25.29 -13.22
C ARG A 547 7.60 -25.37 -14.71
N ALA A 548 7.58 -26.56 -15.31
CA ALA A 548 7.73 -26.75 -16.75
C ALA A 548 6.62 -26.03 -17.55
N LEU A 549 5.37 -26.04 -17.09
CA LEU A 549 4.27 -25.28 -17.73
C LEU A 549 4.43 -23.75 -17.60
N ILE A 550 5.10 -23.26 -16.55
CA ILE A 550 5.40 -21.85 -16.32
C ILE A 550 6.62 -21.39 -17.12
N GLU A 551 7.60 -22.27 -17.32
CA GLU A 551 8.83 -22.08 -18.11
C GLU A 551 8.64 -22.34 -19.62
N ASP A 552 7.44 -22.76 -20.05
CA ASP A 552 7.06 -23.02 -21.44
C ASP A 552 6.54 -21.73 -22.13
N ASP A 553 7.35 -21.18 -23.04
CA ASP A 553 6.99 -20.05 -23.93
C ASP A 553 5.99 -20.46 -25.05
N GLY A 554 5.53 -21.72 -25.06
CA GLY A 554 4.56 -22.24 -26.02
C GLY A 554 3.15 -21.62 -25.94
N PRO A 555 2.32 -21.84 -26.97
CA PRO A 555 0.95 -21.32 -27.02
C PRO A 555 0.09 -21.94 -25.92
N ARG A 556 -0.63 -21.08 -25.18
CA ARG A 556 -1.47 -21.50 -24.04
C ARG A 556 -2.83 -22.00 -24.55
N ASP A 557 -2.83 -23.21 -25.11
CA ASP A 557 -3.99 -23.86 -25.71
C ASP A 557 -4.83 -24.68 -24.71
N GLU A 558 -5.82 -25.43 -25.22
CA GLU A 558 -6.70 -26.29 -24.42
C GLU A 558 -5.95 -27.43 -23.71
N ALA A 559 -4.88 -27.96 -24.31
CA ALA A 559 -4.06 -28.98 -23.68
C ALA A 559 -3.19 -28.38 -22.55
N TRP A 560 -2.63 -27.18 -22.74
CA TRP A 560 -1.84 -26.48 -21.72
C TRP A 560 -2.69 -26.17 -20.48
N HIS A 561 -3.89 -25.61 -20.67
CA HIS A 561 -4.78 -25.28 -19.56
C HIS A 561 -5.34 -26.52 -18.87
N SER A 562 -5.68 -27.57 -19.63
CA SER A 562 -6.14 -28.84 -19.06
C SER A 562 -5.07 -29.46 -18.16
N ARG A 563 -3.82 -29.53 -18.64
CA ARG A 563 -2.66 -29.97 -17.85
C ARG A 563 -2.47 -29.10 -16.60
N ALA A 564 -2.44 -27.78 -16.74
CA ALA A 564 -2.28 -26.86 -15.62
C ALA A 564 -3.39 -27.03 -14.56
N GLY A 565 -4.65 -27.15 -14.98
CA GLY A 565 -5.80 -27.37 -14.09
C GLY A 565 -5.72 -28.70 -13.33
N THR A 566 -5.45 -29.80 -14.03
CA THR A 566 -5.26 -31.13 -13.40
C THR A 566 -4.10 -31.12 -12.40
N THR A 567 -2.97 -30.51 -12.74
CA THR A 567 -1.82 -30.46 -11.83
C THR A 567 -2.08 -29.53 -10.64
N LEU A 568 -2.78 -28.40 -10.81
CA LEU A 568 -3.20 -27.54 -9.69
C LEU A 568 -4.20 -28.25 -8.75
N GLN A 569 -5.08 -29.12 -9.28
CA GLN A 569 -6.04 -29.90 -8.48
C GLN A 569 -5.35 -30.87 -7.50
N LEU A 570 -4.12 -31.33 -7.82
CA LEU A 570 -3.30 -32.14 -6.91
C LEU A 570 -2.97 -31.34 -5.62
N PHE A 571 -2.60 -30.07 -5.76
CA PHE A 571 -2.28 -29.18 -4.65
C PHE A 571 -3.53 -28.75 -3.87
N GLU A 572 -4.67 -28.61 -4.57
CA GLU A 572 -5.97 -28.34 -3.96
C GLU A 572 -6.43 -29.50 -3.06
N THR A 573 -6.28 -30.74 -3.54
CA THR A 573 -6.64 -31.97 -2.82
C THR A 573 -5.87 -32.13 -1.50
N VAL A 574 -4.67 -31.55 -1.40
CA VAL A 574 -3.85 -31.58 -0.17
C VAL A 574 -3.89 -30.29 0.64
N GLY A 575 -4.77 -29.35 0.29
CA GLY A 575 -4.95 -28.09 1.02
C GLY A 575 -3.71 -27.18 0.99
N ALA A 576 -3.03 -27.09 -0.16
CA ALA A 576 -1.84 -26.26 -0.33
C ALA A 576 -2.14 -24.77 -0.02
N VAL A 577 -1.49 -24.23 1.00
CA VAL A 577 -1.76 -22.89 1.51
C VAL A 577 -1.24 -21.84 0.54
N GLY A 578 -2.10 -20.87 0.22
CA GLY A 578 -1.81 -19.85 -0.78
C GLY A 578 -1.96 -20.32 -2.24
N LEU A 579 -2.55 -21.49 -2.50
CA LEU A 579 -2.85 -21.96 -3.86
C LEU A 579 -3.62 -20.92 -4.69
N ASP A 580 -4.61 -20.25 -4.12
CA ASP A 580 -5.35 -19.19 -4.82
C ASP A 580 -4.48 -17.99 -5.18
N ARG A 581 -3.45 -17.70 -4.38
CA ARG A 581 -2.49 -16.62 -4.67
C ARG A 581 -1.53 -17.09 -5.78
N PHE A 582 -1.01 -18.31 -5.69
CA PHE A 582 -0.15 -18.92 -6.71
C PHE A 582 -0.86 -19.03 -8.08
N ARG A 583 -2.14 -19.40 -8.08
CA ARG A 583 -3.05 -19.37 -9.24
C ARG A 583 -3.12 -17.97 -9.87
N ARG A 584 -3.28 -16.92 -9.06
CA ARG A 584 -3.35 -15.51 -9.52
C ARG A 584 -1.99 -14.99 -10.03
N GLU A 585 -0.91 -15.33 -9.34
CA GLU A 585 0.45 -14.83 -9.58
C GLU A 585 1.09 -15.48 -10.83
N MET A 586 1.01 -16.80 -10.95
CA MET A 586 1.72 -17.56 -11.99
C MET A 586 0.88 -17.80 -13.26
N PHE A 587 -0.46 -17.85 -13.14
CA PHE A 587 -1.37 -18.15 -14.25
C PHE A 587 -2.19 -16.93 -14.71
N ALA A 588 -1.82 -15.72 -14.28
CA ALA A 588 -2.28 -14.46 -14.85
C ALA A 588 -3.85 -14.35 -14.85
N PRO A 589 -4.57 -13.77 -15.83
CA PRO A 589 -6.03 -13.62 -15.72
C PRO A 589 -6.83 -14.93 -15.94
N SER A 590 -6.21 -16.09 -16.16
CA SER A 590 -6.94 -17.32 -16.52
C SER A 590 -7.31 -18.21 -15.31
N GLY A 591 -6.39 -18.51 -14.38
CA GLY A 591 -6.71 -18.65 -12.94
C GLY A 591 -7.03 -19.99 -12.20
N LEU A 592 -7.28 -21.19 -12.74
CA LEU A 592 -7.42 -21.57 -14.14
C LEU A 592 -8.44 -22.72 -14.38
N PRO A 593 -9.57 -22.44 -15.06
CA PRO A 593 -10.41 -23.48 -15.68
C PRO A 593 -10.78 -23.16 -17.13
N GLN A 594 -10.37 -23.98 -18.11
CA GLN A 594 -10.75 -23.79 -19.52
C GLN A 594 -11.91 -24.70 -19.93
N SER A 595 -13.10 -24.12 -20.04
CA SER A 595 -14.10 -24.48 -21.05
C SER A 595 -15.08 -23.31 -21.16
N ASP A 596 -14.87 -22.50 -22.20
CA ASP A 596 -15.48 -21.18 -22.42
C ASP A 596 -15.07 -20.10 -21.38
N THR A 597 -14.59 -18.95 -21.87
CA THR A 597 -14.23 -17.78 -21.04
C THR A 597 -15.43 -17.19 -20.28
N THR A 598 -16.66 -17.55 -20.65
CA THR A 598 -17.88 -17.23 -19.90
C THR A 598 -18.01 -18.00 -18.58
N ARG A 599 -17.35 -19.17 -18.43
CA ARG A 599 -17.47 -20.05 -17.24
C ARG A 599 -16.37 -19.86 -16.19
N GLY A 600 -15.24 -19.25 -16.53
CA GLY A 600 -14.25 -18.81 -15.53
C GLY A 600 -14.87 -17.89 -14.46
N LEU A 601 -15.91 -17.16 -14.85
CA LEU A 601 -16.78 -16.32 -14.02
C LEU A 601 -17.57 -17.08 -12.94
N GLY A 602 -17.53 -18.43 -12.93
CA GLY A 602 -18.31 -19.28 -12.03
C GLY A 602 -17.49 -20.15 -11.07
N LEU A 603 -16.16 -20.05 -11.07
CA LEU A 603 -15.26 -20.90 -10.26
C LEU A 603 -14.43 -20.11 -9.23
N GLY A 604 -15.12 -19.24 -8.48
CA GLY A 604 -14.60 -18.64 -7.25
C GLY A 604 -13.80 -17.33 -7.40
N LEU A 605 -13.62 -16.81 -8.62
CA LEU A 605 -13.12 -15.46 -8.87
C LEU A 605 -14.26 -14.52 -9.24
N ASP A 606 -14.19 -13.27 -8.77
CA ASP A 606 -15.15 -12.24 -9.16
C ASP A 606 -15.04 -11.92 -10.67
N PRO A 607 -16.16 -11.92 -11.42
CA PRO A 607 -16.20 -11.44 -12.79
C PRO A 607 -15.59 -10.05 -13.03
N GLY A 608 -15.70 -9.14 -12.04
CA GLY A 608 -15.05 -7.84 -12.10
C GLY A 608 -13.53 -7.93 -12.00
N GLU A 609 -13.02 -8.58 -10.95
CA GLU A 609 -11.59 -8.84 -10.73
C GLU A 609 -10.93 -9.56 -11.93
N ALA A 610 -11.59 -10.57 -12.51
CA ALA A 610 -11.10 -11.29 -13.68
C ALA A 610 -10.97 -10.38 -14.92
N ALA A 611 -11.97 -9.51 -15.16
CA ALA A 611 -11.94 -8.55 -16.25
C ALA A 611 -10.85 -7.48 -16.08
N LEU A 612 -10.69 -6.93 -14.88
CA LEU A 612 -9.64 -5.96 -14.57
C LEU A 612 -8.24 -6.57 -14.74
N ARG A 613 -8.01 -7.80 -14.25
CA ARG A 613 -6.74 -8.52 -14.47
C ARG A 613 -6.43 -8.75 -15.93
N ARG A 614 -7.44 -9.02 -16.77
CA ARG A 614 -7.23 -9.18 -18.22
C ARG A 614 -6.73 -7.88 -18.86
N LEU A 615 -7.27 -6.71 -18.49
CA LEU A 615 -6.76 -5.42 -18.97
C LEU A 615 -5.37 -5.07 -18.39
N ALA A 616 -5.07 -5.50 -17.17
CA ALA A 616 -3.83 -5.15 -16.49
C ALA A 616 -2.62 -6.03 -16.84
N TRP A 617 -2.80 -7.14 -17.57
CA TRP A 617 -1.73 -8.12 -17.82
C TRP A 617 -1.13 -7.98 -19.24
N PRO A 618 0.16 -7.59 -19.41
CA PRO A 618 0.74 -7.33 -20.74
C PRO A 618 0.75 -8.51 -21.71
N LEU A 619 0.63 -9.74 -21.21
CA LEU A 619 0.67 -10.99 -21.97
C LEU A 619 -0.73 -11.64 -22.13
N SER A 620 -1.82 -10.87 -22.05
CA SER A 620 -3.17 -11.43 -22.21
C SER A 620 -3.55 -11.58 -23.68
N GLU A 621 -3.49 -12.80 -24.21
CA GLU A 621 -3.86 -13.06 -25.61
C GLU A 621 -5.39 -13.03 -25.86
N GLY A 622 -5.76 -12.75 -27.11
CA GLY A 622 -7.14 -12.70 -27.61
C GLY A 622 -7.78 -11.29 -27.59
N PRO A 623 -8.87 -11.08 -28.35
CA PRO A 623 -9.47 -9.76 -28.53
C PRO A 623 -9.99 -9.12 -27.23
N ILE A 624 -9.94 -7.79 -27.18
CA ILE A 624 -10.46 -6.97 -26.08
C ILE A 624 -12.00 -6.86 -26.18
N ASP A 625 -12.57 -6.87 -27.39
CA ASP A 625 -14.01 -6.76 -27.64
C ASP A 625 -14.81 -8.05 -27.35
N SER A 626 -14.52 -8.74 -26.24
CA SER A 626 -15.27 -9.92 -25.81
C SER A 626 -16.52 -9.51 -24.99
N PRO A 627 -17.70 -10.15 -25.21
CA PRO A 627 -18.88 -9.88 -24.40
C PRO A 627 -18.69 -10.18 -22.91
N ALA A 628 -17.91 -11.22 -22.58
CA ALA A 628 -17.59 -11.58 -21.20
C ALA A 628 -16.68 -10.53 -20.52
N LEU A 629 -15.70 -9.97 -21.24
CA LEU A 629 -14.88 -8.87 -20.74
C LEU A 629 -15.74 -7.60 -20.58
N THR A 630 -16.67 -7.34 -21.49
CA THR A 630 -17.60 -6.20 -21.39
C THR A 630 -18.53 -6.31 -20.18
N ASP A 631 -19.05 -7.50 -19.86
CA ASP A 631 -19.91 -7.73 -18.69
C ASP A 631 -19.11 -7.68 -17.38
N GLY A 632 -17.93 -8.31 -17.35
CA GLY A 632 -17.01 -8.22 -16.21
C GLY A 632 -16.57 -6.79 -15.91
N LEU A 633 -16.24 -5.99 -16.93
CA LEU A 633 -15.92 -4.57 -16.75
C LEU A 633 -17.11 -3.75 -16.24
N ALA A 634 -18.35 -4.08 -16.64
CA ALA A 634 -19.54 -3.45 -16.08
C ALA A 634 -19.78 -3.82 -14.60
N ARG A 635 -19.44 -5.06 -14.20
CA ARG A 635 -19.51 -5.52 -12.79
C ARG A 635 -18.38 -4.95 -11.93
N ALA A 636 -17.18 -4.77 -12.48
CA ALA A 636 -16.06 -4.08 -11.85
C ALA A 636 -16.30 -2.57 -11.69
N ASN A 637 -17.16 -1.99 -12.52
CA ASN A 637 -17.41 -0.55 -12.56
C ASN A 637 -18.91 -0.23 -12.46
N PRO A 638 -19.62 -0.61 -11.37
CA PRO A 638 -21.04 -0.32 -11.20
C PRO A 638 -21.35 1.20 -11.18
N GLN A 639 -20.36 2.03 -10.89
CA GLN A 639 -20.40 3.49 -10.97
C GLN A 639 -20.47 4.03 -12.41
N VAL A 640 -20.15 3.22 -13.43
CA VAL A 640 -20.30 3.62 -14.84
C VAL A 640 -21.76 3.50 -15.23
N HIS A 641 -22.49 4.60 -15.10
CA HIS A 641 -23.91 4.69 -15.42
C HIS A 641 -24.22 4.11 -16.81
N SER A 642 -24.91 2.96 -16.82
CA SER A 642 -25.50 2.43 -18.03
C SER A 642 -26.70 3.30 -18.43
N ALA A 643 -26.81 3.61 -19.73
CA ALA A 643 -27.98 4.32 -20.24
C ALA A 643 -29.24 3.48 -19.95
N PRO A 644 -30.33 4.08 -19.42
CA PRO A 644 -31.58 3.36 -19.20
C PRO A 644 -32.04 2.65 -20.48
N LEU A 645 -32.57 1.44 -20.33
CA LEU A 645 -33.03 0.60 -21.45
C LEU A 645 -31.94 0.25 -22.49
N ARG A 646 -30.65 0.25 -22.08
CA ARG A 646 -29.45 -0.02 -22.92
C ARG A 646 -29.64 -1.09 -23.99
N ASP A 647 -30.19 -2.25 -23.62
CA ASP A 647 -30.27 -3.39 -24.54
C ASP A 647 -31.47 -3.32 -25.49
N HIS A 648 -32.55 -2.62 -25.11
CA HIS A 648 -33.62 -2.22 -26.03
C HIS A 648 -33.12 -1.17 -27.03
N ALA A 649 -32.36 -0.18 -26.55
CA ALA A 649 -31.69 0.80 -27.42
C ALA A 649 -30.71 0.13 -28.41
N ARG A 650 -29.93 -0.87 -27.97
CA ARG A 650 -29.08 -1.70 -28.85
C ARG A 650 -29.89 -2.54 -29.83
N ALA A 651 -31.02 -3.11 -29.43
CA ALA A 651 -31.91 -3.85 -30.31
C ALA A 651 -32.50 -2.95 -31.40
N MET A 652 -32.99 -1.76 -31.02
CA MET A 652 -33.53 -0.78 -31.97
C MET A 652 -32.46 -0.23 -32.92
N LEU A 653 -31.24 0.04 -32.45
CA LEU A 653 -30.12 0.45 -33.32
C LEU A 653 -29.76 -0.64 -34.35
N ARG A 654 -29.83 -1.93 -33.97
CA ARG A 654 -29.66 -3.04 -34.93
C ARG A 654 -30.81 -3.10 -35.93
N ALA A 655 -32.06 -2.95 -35.50
CA ALA A 655 -33.23 -2.93 -36.38
C ALA A 655 -33.19 -1.75 -37.38
N ALA A 656 -32.82 -0.54 -36.92
CA ALA A 656 -32.62 0.64 -37.77
C ALA A 656 -31.50 0.42 -38.81
N ARG A 657 -30.37 -0.16 -38.40
CA ARG A 657 -29.29 -0.53 -39.34
C ARG A 657 -29.73 -1.58 -40.35
N ALA A 658 -30.53 -2.56 -39.94
CA ALA A 658 -31.07 -3.59 -40.83
C ALA A 658 -32.07 -3.01 -41.85
N VAL A 659 -32.99 -2.13 -41.41
CA VAL A 659 -33.87 -1.35 -42.29
C VAL A 659 -33.08 -0.53 -43.32
N LEU A 660 -32.00 0.12 -42.89
CA LEU A 660 -31.14 0.95 -43.77
C LEU A 660 -30.16 0.13 -44.64
N ALA A 661 -29.97 -1.16 -44.39
CA ALA A 661 -29.08 -2.01 -45.19
C ALA A 661 -29.65 -2.33 -46.59
N GLY A 662 -30.98 -2.28 -46.76
CA GLY A 662 -31.65 -2.37 -48.04
C GLY A 662 -33.13 -2.78 -47.94
N PRO A 663 -33.86 -2.81 -49.06
CA PRO A 663 -35.23 -3.31 -49.10
C PRO A 663 -35.33 -4.75 -48.56
N GLY A 664 -36.27 -5.00 -47.65
CA GLY A 664 -36.50 -6.32 -47.06
C GLY A 664 -35.44 -6.81 -46.05
N GLN A 665 -34.37 -6.05 -45.80
CA GLN A 665 -33.35 -6.41 -44.80
C GLN A 665 -33.79 -6.13 -43.35
N GLY A 666 -34.84 -5.34 -43.15
CA GLY A 666 -35.47 -5.09 -41.85
C GLY A 666 -36.90 -4.59 -42.00
N ASP A 667 -37.69 -4.75 -40.94
CA ASP A 667 -39.11 -4.35 -40.90
C ASP A 667 -39.27 -2.95 -40.27
N VAL A 668 -39.72 -2.00 -41.09
CA VAL A 668 -39.98 -0.60 -40.71
C VAL A 668 -41.16 -0.49 -39.72
N ALA A 669 -42.19 -1.32 -39.87
CA ALA A 669 -43.35 -1.31 -38.97
C ALA A 669 -43.00 -1.92 -37.61
N ALA A 670 -42.22 -3.00 -37.58
CA ALA A 670 -41.70 -3.57 -36.32
C ALA A 670 -40.80 -2.55 -35.58
N LEU A 671 -39.89 -1.88 -36.29
CA LEU A 671 -39.08 -0.80 -35.74
C LEU A 671 -39.97 0.32 -35.17
N ALA A 672 -40.88 0.87 -35.97
CA ALA A 672 -41.74 2.00 -35.59
C ALA A 672 -42.67 1.68 -34.41
N ASN A 673 -43.05 0.40 -34.22
CA ASN A 673 -43.84 -0.04 -33.07
C ASN A 673 -43.02 -0.26 -31.78
N ALA A 674 -41.70 -0.41 -31.88
CA ALA A 674 -40.81 -0.63 -30.73
C ALA A 674 -40.03 0.64 -30.29
N LEU A 675 -40.04 1.71 -31.09
CA LEU A 675 -39.55 3.04 -30.70
C LEU A 675 -40.22 3.67 -29.46
N PRO A 676 -41.54 3.52 -29.17
CA PRO A 676 -42.20 4.24 -28.07
C PRO A 676 -41.53 4.09 -26.70
N THR A 677 -40.99 2.90 -26.39
CA THR A 677 -40.27 2.63 -25.13
C THR A 677 -38.97 3.44 -24.99
N LEU A 678 -38.45 3.99 -26.09
CA LEU A 678 -37.29 4.89 -26.12
C LEU A 678 -37.67 6.37 -26.27
N MET A 679 -38.96 6.71 -26.30
CA MET A 679 -39.46 8.08 -26.54
C MET A 679 -39.78 8.86 -25.26
N SER A 680 -39.44 8.34 -24.07
CA SER A 680 -39.58 9.06 -22.80
C SER A 680 -38.32 9.86 -22.42
N ASP A 681 -38.44 10.64 -21.35
CA ASP A 681 -37.39 11.41 -20.66
C ASP A 681 -36.23 10.54 -20.17
N LEU A 682 -36.53 9.36 -19.62
CA LEU A 682 -35.58 8.41 -19.03
C LEU A 682 -34.47 7.95 -20.03
N PRO A 683 -34.79 7.51 -21.26
CA PRO A 683 -33.82 7.29 -22.34
C PRO A 683 -33.50 8.58 -23.14
N ARG A 684 -33.83 9.77 -22.64
CA ARG A 684 -33.65 11.09 -23.27
C ARG A 684 -34.15 11.17 -24.72
N TYR A 685 -35.35 10.65 -24.95
CA TYR A 685 -36.05 10.69 -26.24
C TYR A 685 -35.26 10.05 -27.42
N LEU A 686 -34.38 9.09 -27.12
CA LEU A 686 -33.58 8.37 -28.12
C LEU A 686 -34.43 7.75 -29.24
N GLY A 687 -35.67 7.36 -28.96
CA GLY A 687 -36.62 6.83 -29.96
C GLY A 687 -37.01 7.84 -31.03
N LEU A 688 -37.19 9.12 -30.67
CA LEU A 688 -37.40 10.20 -31.65
C LEU A 688 -36.16 10.37 -32.52
N THR A 689 -34.97 10.43 -31.90
CA THR A 689 -33.68 10.52 -32.61
C THR A 689 -33.52 9.39 -33.63
N LEU A 690 -33.73 8.14 -33.19
CA LEU A 690 -33.53 6.96 -34.02
C LEU A 690 -34.55 6.89 -35.15
N GLY A 691 -35.81 7.25 -34.89
CA GLY A 691 -36.87 7.33 -35.89
C GLY A 691 -36.58 8.38 -36.96
N LEU A 692 -36.26 9.61 -36.56
CA LEU A 692 -35.94 10.71 -37.48
C LEU A 692 -34.69 10.43 -38.32
N ALA A 693 -33.63 9.88 -37.72
CA ALA A 693 -32.42 9.50 -38.43
C ALA A 693 -32.65 8.36 -39.43
N THR A 694 -33.50 7.37 -39.07
CA THR A 694 -33.87 6.27 -39.99
C THR A 694 -34.77 6.77 -41.12
N ALA A 695 -35.74 7.64 -40.83
CA ALA A 695 -36.59 8.27 -41.84
C ALA A 695 -35.76 9.07 -42.85
N ARG A 696 -34.81 9.88 -42.38
CA ARG A 696 -33.85 10.57 -43.25
C ARG A 696 -33.06 9.57 -44.10
N GLY A 697 -32.49 8.53 -43.51
CA GLY A 697 -31.72 7.52 -44.25
C GLY A 697 -32.54 6.77 -45.31
N LEU A 698 -33.85 6.59 -45.10
CA LEU A 698 -34.77 6.04 -46.09
C LEU A 698 -35.04 7.04 -47.24
N LEU A 699 -35.20 8.34 -46.95
CA LEU A 699 -35.33 9.39 -47.97
C LEU A 699 -34.04 9.58 -48.78
N ASP A 700 -32.88 9.53 -48.13
CA ASP A 700 -31.56 9.52 -48.78
C ASP A 700 -31.40 8.29 -49.72
N GLN A 701 -32.18 7.21 -49.51
CA GLN A 701 -32.30 6.02 -50.38
C GLN A 701 -33.50 6.07 -51.35
N SER A 702 -34.22 7.19 -51.46
CA SER A 702 -35.48 7.33 -52.24
C SER A 702 -36.64 6.42 -51.82
N ARG A 703 -36.59 5.82 -50.62
CA ARG A 703 -37.60 4.89 -50.06
C ARG A 703 -38.74 5.65 -49.38
N ASN A 704 -39.38 6.54 -50.14
CA ASN A 704 -40.29 7.57 -49.65
C ASN A 704 -41.46 7.01 -48.83
N ALA A 705 -42.15 5.97 -49.31
CA ALA A 705 -43.31 5.38 -48.60
C ALA A 705 -42.93 4.75 -47.25
N GLU A 706 -41.72 4.21 -47.12
CA GLU A 706 -41.22 3.66 -45.85
C GLU A 706 -40.87 4.79 -44.86
N ALA A 707 -40.28 5.89 -45.36
CA ALA A 707 -40.02 7.08 -44.57
C ALA A 707 -41.31 7.78 -44.12
N GLU A 708 -42.30 7.94 -45.01
CA GLU A 708 -43.63 8.48 -44.71
C GLU A 708 -44.36 7.64 -43.66
N THR A 709 -44.26 6.30 -43.74
CA THR A 709 -44.82 5.39 -42.73
C THR A 709 -44.19 5.61 -41.36
N LEU A 710 -42.86 5.75 -41.30
CA LEU A 710 -42.12 5.99 -40.06
C LEU A 710 -42.41 7.38 -39.48
N LEU A 711 -42.41 8.44 -40.31
CA LEU A 711 -42.74 9.80 -39.89
C LEU A 711 -44.17 9.91 -39.38
N SER A 712 -45.16 9.38 -40.12
CA SER A 712 -46.57 9.36 -39.70
C SER A 712 -46.76 8.64 -38.36
N ARG A 713 -45.96 7.60 -38.09
CA ARG A 713 -45.98 6.91 -36.79
C ARG A 713 -45.38 7.76 -35.67
N LEU A 714 -44.28 8.49 -35.91
CA LEU A 714 -43.69 9.42 -34.93
C LEU A 714 -44.65 10.57 -34.61
N VAL A 715 -45.28 11.18 -35.63
CA VAL A 715 -46.29 12.23 -35.47
C VAL A 715 -47.49 11.72 -34.67
N GLY A 716 -48.01 10.53 -35.00
CA GLY A 716 -49.09 9.89 -34.26
C GLY A 716 -48.73 9.46 -32.82
N LEU A 717 -47.44 9.43 -32.47
CA LEU A 717 -46.94 9.21 -31.11
C LEU A 717 -46.62 10.52 -30.37
N SER A 718 -46.59 11.67 -31.04
CA SER A 718 -46.35 12.96 -30.38
C SER A 718 -47.33 13.28 -29.22
N PRO A 719 -48.64 12.92 -29.25
CA PRO A 719 -49.52 13.15 -28.11
C PRO A 719 -49.19 12.27 -26.89
N THR A 720 -48.45 11.18 -27.07
CA THR A 720 -48.04 10.28 -25.96
C THR A 720 -46.78 10.76 -25.24
N LEU A 721 -46.15 11.85 -25.72
CA LEU A 721 -45.03 12.51 -25.04
C LEU A 721 -45.47 13.36 -23.83
N GLY A 722 -46.78 13.49 -23.60
CA GLY A 722 -47.37 14.30 -22.53
C GLY A 722 -47.91 15.65 -23.01
N PRO A 723 -48.63 16.39 -22.15
CA PRO A 723 -49.10 17.74 -22.47
C PRO A 723 -47.92 18.70 -22.69
N PRO A 724 -48.11 19.86 -23.34
CA PRO A 724 -47.03 20.83 -23.60
C PRO A 724 -46.25 21.28 -22.36
N GLU A 725 -46.89 21.26 -21.19
CA GLU A 725 -46.30 21.53 -19.88
C GLU A 725 -45.20 20.52 -19.49
N ALA A 726 -45.23 19.30 -20.05
CA ALA A 726 -44.23 18.25 -19.85
C ALA A 726 -43.11 18.26 -20.91
N TRP A 727 -43.11 19.20 -21.86
CA TRP A 727 -42.12 19.29 -22.92
C TRP A 727 -40.77 19.99 -22.59
N PRO A 728 -40.53 20.68 -21.45
CA PRO A 728 -39.21 21.26 -21.19
C PRO A 728 -38.02 20.28 -21.31
N PRO A 729 -38.08 19.02 -20.80
CA PRO A 729 -36.99 18.06 -20.99
C PRO A 729 -36.79 17.61 -22.45
N LEU A 730 -37.82 17.74 -23.30
CA LEU A 730 -37.74 17.51 -24.74
C LEU A 730 -37.13 18.71 -25.48
N ALA A 731 -37.38 19.93 -25.01
CA ALA A 731 -36.74 21.14 -25.53
C ALA A 731 -35.23 21.18 -25.22
N ASP A 732 -34.82 20.73 -24.03
CA ASP A 732 -33.40 20.57 -23.66
C ASP A 732 -32.71 19.40 -24.39
N ALA A 733 -33.48 18.45 -24.95
CA ALA A 733 -32.97 17.28 -25.65
C ALA A 733 -32.39 17.64 -27.04
N HIS A 734 -31.11 18.05 -27.03
CA HIS A 734 -30.36 18.47 -28.22
C HIS A 734 -30.33 17.41 -29.35
N VAL A 735 -30.33 16.12 -29.02
CA VAL A 735 -30.13 15.06 -30.04
C VAL A 735 -31.36 14.84 -30.93
N PRO A 736 -32.61 14.74 -30.40
CA PRO A 736 -33.82 14.85 -31.22
C PRO A 736 -33.88 16.11 -32.08
N ALA A 737 -33.52 17.28 -31.51
CA ALA A 737 -33.54 18.55 -32.23
C ALA A 737 -32.54 18.56 -33.41
N GLN A 738 -31.32 18.05 -33.21
CA GLN A 738 -30.33 17.88 -34.27
C GLN A 738 -30.80 16.88 -35.33
N ALA A 739 -31.44 15.77 -34.96
CA ALA A 739 -31.99 14.80 -35.91
C ALA A 739 -33.11 15.41 -36.78
N LEU A 740 -34.00 16.20 -36.17
CA LEU A 740 -35.05 16.92 -36.88
C LEU A 740 -34.48 18.01 -37.80
N GLN A 741 -33.53 18.81 -37.34
CA GLN A 741 -32.87 19.84 -38.15
C GLN A 741 -32.10 19.22 -39.33
N ALA A 742 -31.45 18.07 -39.12
CA ALA A 742 -30.75 17.34 -40.17
C ALA A 742 -31.69 16.70 -41.20
N LEU A 743 -32.87 16.23 -40.79
CA LEU A 743 -33.95 15.82 -41.69
C LEU A 743 -34.48 17.01 -42.50
N ALA A 744 -34.80 18.13 -41.83
CA ALA A 744 -35.32 19.34 -42.46
C ALA A 744 -34.35 19.98 -43.46
N SER A 745 -33.05 19.93 -43.17
CA SER A 745 -32.01 20.48 -44.07
C SER A 745 -31.80 19.64 -45.33
N ALA A 746 -32.01 18.32 -45.25
CA ALA A 746 -31.86 17.40 -46.39
C ALA A 746 -33.16 17.26 -47.20
N HIS A 747 -34.31 17.16 -46.52
CA HIS A 747 -35.62 16.87 -47.10
C HIS A 747 -36.69 17.87 -46.63
N PRO A 748 -36.59 19.16 -47.01
CA PRO A 748 -37.38 20.25 -46.43
C PRO A 748 -38.90 20.14 -46.65
N ARG A 749 -39.37 19.31 -47.59
CA ARG A 749 -40.81 19.01 -47.76
C ARG A 749 -41.36 18.10 -46.67
N ASN A 750 -40.50 17.28 -46.06
CA ASN A 750 -40.89 16.17 -45.19
C ASN A 750 -40.66 16.48 -43.70
N ALA A 751 -40.31 17.73 -43.38
CA ALA A 751 -40.16 18.25 -42.01
C ALA A 751 -41.25 19.27 -41.63
N TRP A 752 -42.27 19.43 -42.47
CA TRP A 752 -43.55 20.08 -42.14
C TRP A 752 -44.62 19.06 -41.67
N VAL A 753 -44.23 17.78 -41.57
CA VAL A 753 -45.02 16.64 -41.10
C VAL A 753 -44.50 16.25 -39.71
#